data_AF-A0A6N8XRY9-F1
#
_entry.id   AF-A0A6N8XRY9-F1
#
_cell.length_a   1.000
_cell.length_b   1.000
_cell.length_c   1.000
_cell.angle_alpha   90.00
_cell.angle_beta   90.00
_cell.angle_gamma   90.00
#
_symmetry.space_group_name_H-M   'P 1'
#
loop_
_entity.id
_entity.type
_entity.pdbx_description
1 polymer ?
#
loop_
_entity_poly.entity_id
_entity_poly.type
_entity_poly.pdbx_seq_one_letter_code
_entity_poly.pdbx_strand_id
1 'polypeptide(L)'
;MTPPRPSASSLDALLQSTREQFDRTFADRLRQADAAGLRNRQPSSAQSSATVGAAPAKPPAGSDPDIDATLNRRFGDDWSAELVETQITGGRLSALYRLTVDGRSALEFGDAAADGDRDAALEAARRSALAKAADALAYGRQPSAPAAERNLPHAPAATPATRPAGGPRAAAAPSGALDGLTLDRIESAWRQIRKEAGIALAQGALGDAARQKAADAATLTDARGAALIGRPAPAVAALVRDRSRDMQPGDVFLLGDPYAGAPAGQWCAIVPVFGPEAGDPVGFSVASAPIPDGRTAPDSRSNGATSVHREGLRIPPVLIHERGAANRAALDVILNNLPEPDAAHGELRALVAAAQTGELGIADLCVRFGTECYRQACTAAQERTGRAVRRIVAAHLPEEPKSFEDVLDSDGCGNGPFTLKLAVWREGDRALFDWTGTSAQAEGPVNLLLDDAAFAHLAGGLLIRAFDPEIAVNDGLLDAFRITVPSGSLLRPHFPAPLGNGAQTLARVYDVLNGALGQCAGEAATAAGYGSSPLVTFSGRDAGGQAVRFTDRLFGGGPARSGRDGQDGRSLSSGARTRPVEQFESDHPVTVERVAAIADSGGAGAQRGGCGIEKVYRFRAAGEVSWRDDRDRSRPWGRDGGEAGASSARIVVRTDGSREEPGSKADGVKVAAGDRLVFRTAGGGGWGNPLDRAPERVQKDVRSGLVSTVTARDRYGVVVAGSPAACTVDEAATQDMRETLGRSRAMSPGRSPGGGA
;
A
#
# COMPACT_ATOMS: atom_id res chain seq x y z
N MET A 1 -22.80 35.94 -27.95
CA MET A 1 -22.09 34.89 -28.70
C MET A 1 -20.85 34.52 -27.90
N THR A 2 -20.94 33.41 -27.16
CA THR A 2 -19.88 32.91 -26.27
C THR A 2 -19.09 31.84 -27.04
N PRO A 3 -17.75 31.83 -27.03
CA PRO A 3 -16.98 30.83 -27.77
C PRO A 3 -17.16 29.44 -27.14
N PRO A 4 -17.00 28.35 -27.93
CA PRO A 4 -17.20 26.99 -27.45
C PRO A 4 -16.07 26.57 -26.50
N ARG A 5 -16.42 25.80 -25.45
CA ARG A 5 -15.44 25.15 -24.55
C ARG A 5 -14.66 24.06 -25.31
N PRO A 6 -13.36 23.88 -25.06
CA PRO A 6 -12.60 22.78 -25.64
C PRO A 6 -13.08 21.44 -25.07
N SER A 7 -13.20 20.44 -25.95
CA SER A 7 -13.67 19.09 -25.66
C SER A 7 -12.78 18.38 -24.63
N ALA A 8 -13.41 17.78 -23.62
CA ALA A 8 -12.77 16.78 -22.78
C ALA A 8 -12.21 15.66 -23.68
N SER A 9 -10.91 15.36 -23.56
CA SER A 9 -10.31 14.19 -24.19
C SER A 9 -11.11 12.94 -23.80
N SER A 10 -11.53 12.14 -24.78
CA SER A 10 -12.22 10.88 -24.50
C SER A 10 -11.36 9.98 -23.61
N LEU A 11 -12.00 9.12 -22.82
CA LEU A 11 -11.32 8.11 -22.00
C LEU A 11 -10.29 7.32 -22.82
N ASP A 12 -10.60 7.04 -24.09
CA ASP A 12 -9.69 6.37 -25.03
C ASP A 12 -8.41 7.18 -25.30
N ALA A 13 -8.52 8.52 -25.43
CA ALA A 13 -7.36 9.39 -25.62
C ALA A 13 -6.48 9.47 -24.35
N LEU A 14 -7.09 9.42 -23.17
CA LEU A 14 -6.38 9.34 -21.88
C LEU A 14 -5.70 7.97 -21.69
N LEU A 15 -6.39 6.89 -22.02
CA LEU A 15 -5.85 5.52 -21.99
C LEU A 15 -4.69 5.37 -22.98
N GLN A 16 -4.84 5.93 -24.19
CA GLN A 16 -3.81 5.90 -25.22
C GLN A 16 -2.59 6.75 -24.82
N SER A 17 -2.80 7.98 -24.32
CA SER A 17 -1.70 8.82 -23.80
C SER A 17 -0.96 8.16 -22.64
N THR A 18 -1.68 7.51 -21.73
CA THR A 18 -1.08 6.82 -20.58
C THR A 18 -0.31 5.59 -21.03
N ARG A 19 -0.84 4.82 -21.99
CA ARG A 19 -0.15 3.70 -22.64
C ARG A 19 1.13 4.15 -23.32
N GLU A 20 1.09 5.24 -24.09
CA GLU A 20 2.26 5.78 -24.78
C GLU A 20 3.33 6.29 -23.80
N GLN A 21 2.92 6.93 -22.71
CA GLN A 21 3.83 7.40 -21.66
C GLN A 21 4.47 6.22 -20.91
N PHE A 22 3.69 5.17 -20.62
CA PHE A 22 4.19 3.93 -20.04
C PHE A 22 5.18 3.23 -20.98
N ASP A 23 4.80 3.03 -22.25
CA ASP A 23 5.63 2.38 -23.26
C ASP A 23 6.97 3.13 -23.45
N ARG A 24 6.93 4.46 -23.42
CA ARG A 24 8.13 5.31 -23.50
C ARG A 24 9.02 5.18 -22.29
N THR A 25 8.47 5.32 -21.08
CA THR A 25 9.23 5.23 -19.82
C THR A 25 9.81 3.83 -19.62
N PHE A 26 9.03 2.80 -19.97
CA PHE A 26 9.46 1.42 -19.96
C PHE A 26 10.59 1.19 -20.97
N ALA A 27 10.44 1.65 -22.21
CA ALA A 27 11.47 1.51 -23.24
C ALA A 27 12.75 2.28 -22.91
N ASP A 28 12.66 3.46 -22.28
CA ASP A 28 13.82 4.22 -21.83
C ASP A 28 14.57 3.50 -20.71
N ARG A 29 13.86 2.97 -19.71
CA ARG A 29 14.48 2.13 -18.67
C ARG A 29 15.08 0.85 -19.24
N LEU A 30 14.42 0.24 -20.23
CA LEU A 30 14.93 -0.93 -20.94
C LEU A 30 16.23 -0.62 -21.68
N ARG A 31 16.28 0.51 -22.40
CA ARG A 31 17.47 0.98 -23.12
C ARG A 31 18.62 1.32 -22.18
N GLN A 32 18.33 1.93 -21.04
CA GLN A 32 19.34 2.23 -20.01
C GLN A 32 19.92 0.94 -19.39
N ALA A 33 19.08 -0.08 -19.18
CA ALA A 33 19.53 -1.40 -18.73
C ALA A 33 20.34 -2.15 -19.80
N ASP A 34 19.94 -2.07 -21.08
CA ASP A 34 20.69 -2.61 -22.22
C ASP A 34 22.07 -1.94 -22.35
N ALA A 35 22.14 -0.61 -22.23
CA ALA A 35 23.38 0.16 -22.29
C ALA A 35 24.33 -0.10 -21.11
N ALA A 36 23.79 -0.49 -19.95
CA ALA A 36 24.57 -0.85 -18.77
C ALA A 36 25.04 -2.33 -18.77
N GLY A 37 24.67 -3.11 -19.79
CA GLY A 37 25.01 -4.54 -19.86
C GLY A 37 24.34 -5.38 -18.77
N LEU A 38 23.26 -4.87 -18.16
CA LEU A 38 22.53 -5.53 -17.07
C LEU A 38 21.57 -6.61 -17.57
N ARG A 39 21.55 -6.87 -18.88
CA ARG A 39 20.75 -7.92 -19.50
C ARG A 39 21.63 -9.04 -20.01
N ASN A 40 21.32 -10.26 -19.58
CA ASN A 40 21.81 -11.51 -20.19
C ASN A 40 21.14 -11.83 -21.54
N ARG A 41 20.64 -10.82 -22.27
CA ARG A 41 19.98 -11.01 -23.57
C ARG A 41 21.02 -10.91 -24.68
N GLN A 42 21.20 -11.97 -25.47
CA GLN A 42 21.74 -11.78 -26.81
C GLN A 42 20.63 -11.20 -27.71
N PRO A 43 20.91 -10.17 -28.52
CA PRO A 43 19.95 -9.71 -29.51
C PRO A 43 19.70 -10.82 -30.53
N SER A 44 18.46 -11.25 -30.70
CA SER A 44 18.13 -12.21 -31.76
C SER A 44 18.23 -11.52 -33.11
N SER A 45 18.98 -12.14 -34.03
CA SER A 45 19.27 -11.66 -35.38
C SER A 45 18.09 -11.79 -36.36
N ALA A 46 16.85 -11.63 -35.88
CA ALA A 46 15.66 -11.83 -36.68
C ALA A 46 14.79 -10.57 -36.69
N GLN A 47 15.31 -9.50 -37.31
CA GLN A 47 14.52 -8.45 -37.96
C GLN A 47 15.44 -7.61 -38.87
N SER A 48 15.74 -8.17 -40.05
CA SER A 48 16.29 -7.43 -41.17
C SER A 48 15.14 -6.83 -42.00
N SER A 49 15.35 -5.58 -42.42
CA SER A 49 14.77 -4.89 -43.57
C SER A 49 13.26 -4.65 -43.60
N ALA A 50 12.87 -3.47 -43.12
CA ALA A 50 11.81 -2.68 -43.75
C ALA A 50 12.14 -1.18 -43.60
N THR A 51 12.84 -0.63 -44.59
CA THR A 51 12.92 0.81 -44.82
C THR A 51 11.53 1.33 -45.16
N VAL A 52 10.89 2.00 -44.20
CA VAL A 52 9.73 2.87 -44.45
C VAL A 52 10.22 4.30 -44.31
N GLY A 53 10.25 5.03 -45.42
CA GLY A 53 10.62 6.43 -45.46
C GLY A 53 9.65 7.27 -44.61
N ALA A 54 10.19 7.94 -43.59
CA ALA A 54 9.44 8.94 -42.83
C ALA A 54 9.47 10.26 -43.62
N ALA A 55 8.28 10.72 -44.04
CA ALA A 55 8.08 12.08 -44.48
C ALA A 55 8.39 13.06 -43.33
N PRO A 56 8.91 14.28 -43.61
CA PRO A 56 9.30 15.21 -42.55
C PRO A 56 8.07 15.68 -41.78
N ALA A 57 8.11 15.54 -40.46
CA ALA A 57 7.12 16.06 -39.55
C ALA A 57 7.09 17.60 -39.61
N LYS A 58 5.91 18.15 -39.84
CA LYS A 58 5.64 19.59 -39.84
C LYS A 58 5.88 20.17 -38.44
N PRO A 59 6.57 21.31 -38.27
CA PRO A 59 6.79 21.89 -36.95
C PRO A 59 5.47 22.38 -36.33
N PRO A 60 5.31 22.30 -35.00
CA PRO A 60 4.12 22.78 -34.31
C PRO A 60 3.97 24.30 -34.48
N ALA A 61 2.75 24.73 -34.77
CA ALA A 61 2.41 26.14 -34.96
C ALA A 61 2.55 26.91 -33.63
N GLY A 62 3.28 28.04 -33.66
CA GLY A 62 3.26 29.04 -32.59
C GLY A 62 4.60 29.48 -31.99
N SER A 63 5.70 29.56 -32.76
CA SER A 63 6.88 30.34 -32.33
C SER A 63 6.97 31.63 -33.14
N ASP A 64 6.80 32.77 -32.47
CA ASP A 64 7.01 34.10 -33.03
C ASP A 64 8.51 34.23 -33.38
N PRO A 65 8.90 34.62 -34.61
CA PRO A 65 10.30 34.62 -35.03
C PRO A 65 11.20 35.60 -34.26
N ASP A 66 10.62 36.58 -33.56
CA ASP A 66 11.35 37.61 -32.82
C ASP A 66 10.89 37.65 -31.35
N ILE A 67 11.58 36.87 -30.50
CA ILE A 67 11.25 36.77 -29.06
C ILE A 67 11.45 38.10 -28.33
N ASP A 68 12.38 38.93 -28.79
CA ASP A 68 12.71 40.19 -28.14
C ASP A 68 11.58 41.21 -28.38
N ALA A 69 11.00 41.24 -29.59
CA ALA A 69 9.78 42.02 -29.86
C ALA A 69 8.56 41.56 -29.03
N THR A 70 8.44 40.25 -28.77
CA THR A 70 7.39 39.71 -27.89
C THR A 70 7.60 40.17 -26.44
N LEU A 71 8.84 40.11 -25.94
CA LEU A 71 9.19 40.55 -24.59
C LEU A 71 8.99 42.06 -24.42
N ASN A 72 9.42 42.87 -25.39
CA ASN A 72 9.20 44.32 -25.40
C ASN A 72 7.72 44.68 -25.34
N ARG A 73 6.86 43.96 -26.09
CA ARG A 73 5.41 44.17 -26.05
C ARG A 73 4.78 43.77 -24.70
N ARG A 74 5.36 42.78 -24.02
CA ARG A 74 4.79 42.19 -22.80
C ARG A 74 5.27 42.87 -21.53
N PHE A 75 6.51 43.35 -21.51
CA PHE A 75 7.18 43.86 -20.32
C PHE A 75 7.77 45.29 -20.51
N GLY A 76 7.61 45.90 -21.69
CA GLY A 76 8.32 47.13 -22.05
C GLY A 76 9.79 46.86 -22.36
N ASP A 77 10.61 47.92 -22.44
CA ASP A 77 12.03 47.80 -22.81
C ASP A 77 12.96 47.49 -21.62
N ASP A 78 12.39 47.30 -20.41
CA ASP A 78 13.15 47.12 -19.15
C ASP A 78 13.19 45.65 -18.72
N TRP A 79 13.87 44.83 -19.51
CA TRP A 79 14.17 43.43 -19.19
C TRP A 79 15.58 43.04 -19.63
N SER A 80 16.14 42.01 -18.99
CA SER A 80 17.45 41.46 -19.37
C SER A 80 17.39 39.93 -19.46
N ALA A 81 18.03 39.38 -20.48
CA ALA A 81 18.23 37.94 -20.63
C ALA A 81 19.72 37.58 -20.52
N GLU A 82 20.04 36.60 -19.69
CA GLU A 82 21.41 36.09 -19.51
C GLU A 82 21.45 34.59 -19.79
N LEU A 83 22.41 34.15 -20.62
CA LEU A 83 22.71 32.74 -20.82
C LEU A 83 23.50 32.23 -19.62
N VAL A 84 22.93 31.26 -18.89
CA VAL A 84 23.54 30.71 -17.68
C VAL A 84 24.42 29.49 -17.99
N GLU A 85 23.91 28.58 -18.82
CA GLU A 85 24.61 27.34 -19.15
C GLU A 85 24.18 26.80 -20.52
N THR A 86 25.09 26.11 -21.22
CA THR A 86 24.76 25.34 -22.42
C THR A 86 25.32 23.93 -22.32
N GLN A 87 24.52 22.93 -22.69
CA GLN A 87 24.94 21.53 -22.78
C GLN A 87 24.52 20.94 -24.12
N ILE A 88 25.40 20.10 -24.71
CA ILE A 88 25.08 19.34 -25.92
C ILE A 88 25.04 17.86 -25.56
N THR A 89 23.88 17.23 -25.74
CA THR A 89 23.68 15.79 -25.47
C THR A 89 22.92 15.16 -26.63
N GLY A 90 23.50 14.14 -27.25
CA GLY A 90 22.84 13.36 -28.32
C GLY A 90 22.43 14.18 -29.56
N GLY A 91 23.24 15.15 -29.98
CA GLY A 91 22.95 15.98 -31.16
C GLY A 91 21.92 17.09 -30.92
N ARG A 92 21.56 17.36 -29.66
CA ARG A 92 20.69 18.48 -29.27
C ARG A 92 21.44 19.45 -28.37
N LEU A 93 21.26 20.74 -28.62
CA LEU A 93 21.76 21.83 -27.79
C LEU A 93 20.65 22.26 -26.82
N SER A 94 20.94 22.19 -25.53
CA SER A 94 20.09 22.71 -24.46
C SER A 94 20.78 23.93 -23.84
N ALA A 95 20.06 25.04 -23.73
CA ALA A 95 20.57 26.29 -23.17
C ALA A 95 19.65 26.82 -22.07
N LEU A 96 20.20 27.10 -20.90
CA LEU A 96 19.51 27.68 -19.75
C LEU A 96 19.62 29.21 -19.82
N TYR A 97 18.47 29.89 -19.89
CA TYR A 97 18.43 31.35 -19.84
C TYR A 97 17.74 31.84 -18.57
N ARG A 98 18.26 32.94 -18.02
CA ARG A 98 17.61 33.73 -16.99
C ARG A 98 16.98 34.96 -17.63
N LEU A 99 15.66 35.10 -17.52
CA LEU A 99 14.95 36.34 -17.86
C LEU A 99 14.66 37.11 -16.58
N THR A 100 15.04 38.39 -16.53
CA THR A 100 14.76 39.29 -15.42
C THR A 100 13.90 40.46 -15.88
N VAL A 101 12.79 40.70 -15.18
CA VAL A 101 11.83 41.79 -15.43
C VAL A 101 11.43 42.39 -14.07
N ASP A 102 11.58 43.70 -13.89
CA ASP A 102 11.22 44.44 -12.66
C ASP A 102 11.77 43.79 -11.36
N GLY A 103 13.03 43.33 -11.38
CA GLY A 103 13.69 42.70 -10.23
C GLY A 103 13.26 41.26 -9.93
N ARG A 104 12.41 40.65 -10.75
CA ARG A 104 12.02 39.23 -10.66
C ARG A 104 12.67 38.43 -11.78
N SER A 105 13.23 37.27 -11.48
CA SER A 105 13.89 36.42 -12.48
C SER A 105 13.28 35.02 -12.57
N ALA A 106 13.21 34.48 -13.78
CA ALA A 106 12.89 33.07 -14.05
C ALA A 106 13.99 32.40 -14.87
N LEU A 107 14.28 31.13 -14.57
CA LEU A 107 15.28 30.30 -15.23
C LEU A 107 14.58 29.18 -15.98
N GLU A 108 14.81 29.10 -17.29
CA GLU A 108 14.19 28.07 -18.13
C GLU A 108 15.15 27.52 -19.19
N PHE A 109 15.00 26.23 -19.50
CA PHE A 109 15.75 25.57 -20.56
C PHE A 109 15.03 25.68 -21.90
N GLY A 110 15.82 25.98 -22.93
CA GLY A 110 15.42 25.87 -24.33
C GLY A 110 16.25 24.81 -25.04
N ASP A 111 15.60 24.03 -25.90
CA ASP A 111 16.25 22.94 -26.63
C ASP A 111 16.12 23.15 -28.14
N ALA A 112 17.21 22.94 -28.86
CA ALA A 112 17.24 22.93 -30.32
C ALA A 112 18.07 21.75 -30.85
N ALA A 113 17.79 21.33 -32.09
CA ALA A 113 18.64 20.37 -32.78
C ALA A 113 19.97 21.05 -33.16
N ALA A 114 21.10 20.37 -32.95
CA ALA A 114 22.43 20.89 -33.26
C ALA A 114 22.86 20.42 -34.67
N ASP A 115 22.18 20.92 -35.70
CA ASP A 115 22.31 20.48 -37.10
C ASP A 115 23.50 21.15 -37.83
N GLY A 116 24.64 21.28 -37.14
CA GLY A 116 25.90 21.80 -37.70
C GLY A 116 26.09 23.32 -37.66
N ASP A 117 25.04 24.11 -37.42
CA ASP A 117 25.12 25.55 -37.15
C ASP A 117 24.79 25.83 -35.68
N ARG A 118 25.85 26.00 -34.87
CA ARG A 118 25.74 26.14 -33.41
C ARG A 118 25.06 27.45 -33.01
N ASP A 119 25.26 28.52 -33.78
CA ASP A 119 24.73 29.84 -33.44
C ASP A 119 23.23 29.88 -33.73
N ALA A 120 22.80 29.30 -34.86
CA ALA A 120 21.38 29.12 -35.16
C ALA A 120 20.66 28.22 -34.13
N ALA A 121 21.31 27.14 -33.68
CA ALA A 121 20.77 26.25 -32.66
C ALA A 121 20.67 26.94 -31.28
N LEU A 122 21.70 27.73 -30.90
CA LEU A 122 21.68 28.49 -29.66
C LEU A 122 20.58 29.55 -29.67
N GLU A 123 20.32 30.18 -30.81
CA GLU A 123 19.28 31.21 -30.92
C GLU A 123 17.86 30.62 -30.97
N ALA A 124 17.70 29.42 -31.53
CA ALA A 124 16.45 28.67 -31.39
C ALA A 124 16.21 28.23 -29.94
N ALA A 125 17.25 27.80 -29.23
CA ALA A 125 17.17 27.46 -27.81
C ALA A 125 16.86 28.70 -26.95
N ARG A 126 17.52 29.85 -27.22
CA ARG A 126 17.24 31.14 -26.55
C ARG A 126 15.78 31.53 -26.67
N ARG A 127 15.22 31.50 -27.89
CA ARG A 127 13.79 31.82 -28.11
C ARG A 127 12.86 30.91 -27.31
N SER A 128 13.14 29.60 -27.29
CA SER A 128 12.33 28.64 -26.52
C SER A 128 12.42 28.87 -25.01
N ALA A 129 13.62 29.13 -24.49
CA ALA A 129 13.87 29.36 -23.07
C ALA A 129 13.17 30.65 -22.58
N LEU A 130 13.36 31.77 -23.30
CA LEU A 130 12.81 33.06 -22.91
C LEU A 130 11.28 33.12 -23.01
N ALA A 131 10.67 32.42 -23.97
CA ALA A 131 9.21 32.28 -24.05
C ALA A 131 8.64 31.58 -22.80
N LYS A 132 9.25 30.48 -22.37
CA LYS A 132 8.86 29.76 -21.15
C LYS A 132 9.06 30.62 -19.89
N ALA A 133 10.19 31.32 -19.80
CA ALA A 133 10.52 32.17 -18.65
C ALA A 133 9.53 33.35 -18.54
N ALA A 134 9.14 33.95 -19.66
CA ALA A 134 8.12 35.00 -19.72
C ALA A 134 6.75 34.51 -19.23
N ASP A 135 6.36 33.29 -19.62
CA ASP A 135 5.11 32.69 -19.15
C ASP A 135 5.16 32.34 -17.66
N ALA A 136 6.30 31.86 -17.15
CA ALA A 136 6.50 31.61 -15.73
C ALA A 136 6.34 32.90 -14.90
N LEU A 137 6.91 34.03 -15.36
CA LEU A 137 6.80 35.33 -14.70
C LEU A 137 5.39 35.94 -14.77
N ALA A 138 4.58 35.59 -15.78
CA ALA A 138 3.23 36.10 -15.97
C ALA A 138 2.15 35.33 -15.19
N TYR A 139 2.31 34.02 -15.01
CA TYR A 139 1.28 33.15 -14.40
C TYR A 139 1.58 32.74 -12.94
N GLY A 140 2.60 33.30 -12.30
CA GLY A 140 2.90 33.05 -10.89
C GLY A 140 3.20 31.58 -10.56
N ARG A 141 3.62 30.78 -11.55
CA ARG A 141 4.16 29.45 -11.30
C ARG A 141 5.48 29.62 -10.57
N GLN A 142 5.60 29.04 -9.37
CA GLN A 142 6.90 28.99 -8.68
C GLN A 142 7.91 28.25 -9.57
N PRO A 143 9.14 28.77 -9.72
CA PRO A 143 10.21 28.07 -10.41
C PRO A 143 10.52 26.75 -9.70
N SER A 144 10.88 25.73 -10.47
CA SER A 144 11.39 24.47 -9.94
C SER A 144 12.59 24.74 -9.03
N ALA A 145 12.43 24.48 -7.73
CA ALA A 145 13.47 24.71 -6.75
C ALA A 145 14.65 23.71 -6.92
N PRO A 146 15.91 24.17 -6.77
CA PRO A 146 17.09 23.31 -6.79
C PRO A 146 17.22 22.52 -5.48
N ALA A 147 17.81 21.33 -5.55
CA ALA A 147 18.17 20.53 -4.39
C ALA A 147 19.20 21.29 -3.53
N ALA A 148 18.86 21.53 -2.25
CA ALA A 148 19.72 22.24 -1.31
C ALA A 148 21.01 21.45 -0.99
N GLU A 149 22.15 22.08 -1.25
CA GLU A 149 23.48 21.63 -0.82
C GLU A 149 23.65 21.77 0.70
N ARG A 150 24.19 20.73 1.35
CA ARG A 150 24.82 20.82 2.67
C ARG A 150 26.32 21.01 2.47
N ASN A 151 26.83 22.15 2.89
CA ASN A 151 28.25 22.51 2.90
C ASN A 151 29.12 21.45 3.60
N LEU A 152 30.09 20.91 2.87
CA LEU A 152 31.33 20.35 3.41
C LEU A 152 32.51 21.14 2.79
N PRO A 153 33.59 21.41 3.54
CA PRO A 153 34.64 22.31 3.09
C PRO A 153 35.42 21.76 1.88
N HIS A 154 35.58 22.59 0.86
CA HIS A 154 36.38 22.37 -0.34
C HIS A 154 37.90 22.41 -0.04
N ALA A 155 38.63 21.40 -0.53
CA ALA A 155 40.06 21.50 -0.84
C ALA A 155 40.23 21.85 -2.34
N PRO A 156 41.28 22.58 -2.75
CA PRO A 156 41.33 23.25 -4.05
C PRO A 156 41.57 22.28 -5.22
N ALA A 157 40.95 22.63 -6.34
CA ALA A 157 40.95 21.89 -7.58
C ALA A 157 42.33 21.83 -8.27
N ALA A 158 42.71 20.63 -8.72
CA ALA A 158 43.75 20.43 -9.72
C ALA A 158 43.13 20.28 -11.12
N THR A 159 43.76 20.94 -12.09
CA THR A 159 43.41 21.14 -13.52
C THR A 159 43.32 19.82 -14.31
N PRO A 160 42.57 19.75 -15.43
CA PRO A 160 42.06 18.50 -15.98
C PRO A 160 43.08 17.82 -16.90
N ALA A 161 43.44 16.57 -16.55
CA ALA A 161 44.06 15.65 -17.50
C ALA A 161 42.97 14.83 -18.21
N THR A 162 43.06 14.82 -19.54
CA THR A 162 42.38 13.95 -20.50
C THR A 162 41.98 12.59 -19.92
N ARG A 163 40.67 12.32 -19.84
CA ARG A 163 40.12 11.00 -19.50
C ARG A 163 40.32 10.03 -20.68
N PRO A 164 40.92 8.84 -20.48
CA PRO A 164 40.89 7.80 -21.48
C PRO A 164 39.46 7.24 -21.61
N ALA A 165 39.13 6.74 -22.80
CA ALA A 165 37.99 5.84 -22.99
C ALA A 165 38.20 4.60 -22.11
N GLY A 166 37.40 4.49 -21.05
CA GLY A 166 37.54 3.45 -20.02
C GLY A 166 37.23 4.01 -18.64
N GLY A 167 35.94 4.18 -18.32
CA GLY A 167 35.55 4.40 -16.92
C GLY A 167 35.90 3.17 -16.08
N PRO A 168 36.26 3.32 -14.80
CA PRO A 168 36.61 2.18 -13.97
C PRO A 168 35.38 1.28 -13.86
N ARG A 169 35.42 0.12 -14.53
CA ARG A 169 34.74 -1.07 -14.04
C ARG A 169 35.14 -1.16 -12.57
N ALA A 170 34.17 -1.09 -11.66
CA ALA A 170 34.42 -1.39 -10.26
C ALA A 170 35.21 -2.69 -10.23
N ALA A 171 36.41 -2.66 -9.66
CA ALA A 171 37.24 -3.84 -9.56
C ALA A 171 36.39 -4.92 -8.88
N ALA A 172 36.24 -6.07 -9.54
CA ALA A 172 35.62 -7.23 -8.93
C ALA A 172 36.36 -7.47 -7.60
N ALA A 173 35.61 -7.47 -6.50
CA ALA A 173 36.17 -7.73 -5.19
C ALA A 173 36.90 -9.09 -5.21
N PRO A 174 38.08 -9.20 -4.58
CA PRO A 174 38.77 -10.48 -4.50
C PRO A 174 37.90 -11.49 -3.73
N SER A 175 37.79 -12.68 -4.30
CA SER A 175 37.13 -13.90 -3.82
C SER A 175 36.33 -13.83 -2.49
N GLY A 176 35.01 -13.82 -2.61
CA GLY A 176 34.14 -14.81 -1.96
C GLY A 176 33.93 -14.74 -0.44
N ALA A 177 34.44 -13.75 0.30
CA ALA A 177 34.16 -13.63 1.73
C ALA A 177 33.21 -12.44 2.00
N LEU A 178 31.97 -12.74 2.38
CA LEU A 178 31.01 -11.75 2.86
C LEU A 178 31.51 -11.10 4.16
N ASP A 179 31.80 -9.81 4.12
CA ASP A 179 32.01 -8.99 5.33
C ASP A 179 30.69 -8.35 5.81
N GLY A 180 30.67 -7.88 7.07
CA GLY A 180 29.47 -7.30 7.68
C GLY A 180 28.99 -6.01 7.02
N LEU A 181 29.90 -5.15 6.55
CA LEU A 181 29.54 -3.92 5.86
C LEU A 181 28.91 -4.23 4.48
N THR A 182 29.43 -5.23 3.79
CA THR A 182 28.89 -5.70 2.51
C THR A 182 27.50 -6.29 2.69
N LEU A 183 27.26 -7.08 3.75
CA LEU A 183 25.92 -7.55 4.10
C LEU A 183 24.94 -6.38 4.32
N ASP A 184 25.30 -5.41 5.16
CA ASP A 184 24.43 -4.26 5.47
C ASP A 184 24.11 -3.42 4.22
N ARG A 185 25.07 -3.29 3.29
CA ARG A 185 24.88 -2.62 2.00
C ARG A 185 23.91 -3.37 1.09
N ILE A 186 24.04 -4.70 0.99
CA ILE A 186 23.14 -5.55 0.20
C ILE A 186 21.71 -5.48 0.76
N GLU A 187 21.54 -5.59 2.08
CA GLU A 187 20.22 -5.48 2.70
C GLU A 187 19.56 -4.11 2.52
N SER A 188 20.36 -3.04 2.64
CA SER A 188 19.87 -1.68 2.38
C SER A 188 19.45 -1.52 0.92
N ALA A 189 20.17 -2.15 -0.01
CA ALA A 189 19.80 -2.17 -1.42
C ALA A 189 18.48 -2.94 -1.66
N TRP A 190 18.26 -4.09 -1.00
CA TRP A 190 16.98 -4.81 -1.09
C TRP A 190 15.78 -3.93 -0.68
N ARG A 191 15.92 -3.14 0.40
CA ARG A 191 14.88 -2.19 0.82
C ARG A 191 14.58 -1.15 -0.26
N GLN A 192 15.63 -0.63 -0.90
CA GLN A 192 15.50 0.35 -1.96
C GLN A 192 14.88 -0.25 -3.23
N ILE A 193 15.32 -1.43 -3.66
CA ILE A 193 14.77 -2.17 -4.81
C ILE A 193 13.28 -2.43 -4.61
N ARG A 194 12.88 -2.92 -3.42
CA ARG A 194 11.47 -3.14 -3.08
C ARG A 194 10.65 -1.85 -3.16
N LYS A 195 11.19 -0.74 -2.65
CA LYS A 195 10.53 0.58 -2.72
C LYS A 195 10.35 1.04 -4.16
N GLU A 196 11.35 0.87 -5.00
CA GLU A 196 11.30 1.23 -6.43
C GLU A 196 10.28 0.38 -7.19
N ALA A 197 10.21 -0.92 -6.93
CA ALA A 197 9.19 -1.80 -7.49
C ALA A 197 7.77 -1.34 -7.11
N GLY A 198 7.57 -0.94 -5.85
CA GLY A 198 6.30 -0.35 -5.40
C GLY A 198 5.95 0.96 -6.10
N ILE A 199 6.92 1.84 -6.32
CA ILE A 199 6.72 3.09 -7.08
C ILE A 199 6.35 2.77 -8.54
N ALA A 200 7.02 1.80 -9.16
CA ALA A 200 6.72 1.37 -10.53
C ALA A 200 5.27 0.88 -10.67
N LEU A 201 4.79 0.07 -9.70
CA LEU A 201 3.39 -0.35 -9.68
C LEU A 201 2.44 0.84 -9.49
N ALA A 202 2.74 1.73 -8.54
CA ALA A 202 1.88 2.88 -8.25
C ALA A 202 1.72 3.83 -9.45
N GLN A 203 2.77 3.97 -10.27
CA GLN A 203 2.77 4.83 -11.45
C GLN A 203 2.18 4.14 -12.69
N GLY A 204 2.34 2.81 -12.81
CA GLY A 204 1.84 2.05 -13.96
C GLY A 204 0.39 1.59 -13.83
N ALA A 205 -0.10 1.34 -12.62
CA ALA A 205 -1.45 0.85 -12.39
C ALA A 205 -2.50 1.93 -12.65
N LEU A 206 -3.58 1.56 -13.33
CA LEU A 206 -4.75 2.39 -13.64
C LEU A 206 -5.84 2.30 -12.55
N GLY A 207 -5.89 1.20 -11.81
CA GLY A 207 -6.86 0.88 -10.78
C GLY A 207 -6.41 1.34 -9.40
N ASP A 208 -7.34 1.90 -8.64
CA ASP A 208 -7.07 2.42 -7.30
C ASP A 208 -6.59 1.35 -6.32
N ALA A 209 -7.13 0.14 -6.43
CA ALA A 209 -6.81 -0.95 -5.51
C ALA A 209 -5.34 -1.36 -5.57
N ALA A 210 -4.75 -1.41 -6.77
CA ALA A 210 -3.34 -1.68 -6.98
C ALA A 210 -2.47 -0.54 -6.46
N ARG A 211 -2.80 0.71 -6.81
CA ARG A 211 -2.07 1.91 -6.34
C ARG A 211 -2.04 2.04 -4.82
N GLN A 212 -3.16 1.79 -4.13
CA GLN A 212 -3.25 1.87 -2.68
C GLN A 212 -2.38 0.84 -1.95
N LYS A 213 -2.09 -0.30 -2.59
CA LYS A 213 -1.28 -1.40 -2.02
C LYS A 213 0.16 -1.42 -2.52
N ALA A 214 0.54 -0.50 -3.40
CA ALA A 214 1.79 -0.56 -4.13
C ALA A 214 3.05 -0.59 -3.23
N ALA A 215 3.00 0.08 -2.07
CA ALA A 215 4.11 0.09 -1.11
C ALA A 215 4.47 -1.30 -0.56
N ASP A 216 3.50 -2.22 -0.50
CA ASP A 216 3.66 -3.57 0.03
C ASP A 216 3.57 -4.67 -1.04
N ALA A 217 3.57 -4.28 -2.32
CA ALA A 217 3.32 -5.20 -3.43
C ALA A 217 4.51 -6.10 -3.79
N ALA A 218 5.74 -5.70 -3.44
CA ALA A 218 6.95 -6.39 -3.89
C ALA A 218 7.61 -7.24 -2.78
N THR A 219 8.06 -8.43 -3.17
CA THR A 219 8.86 -9.38 -2.39
C THR A 219 10.08 -9.80 -3.19
N LEU A 220 11.23 -9.89 -2.52
CA LEU A 220 12.44 -10.50 -3.08
C LEU A 220 12.76 -11.78 -2.30
N THR A 221 13.15 -12.84 -3.01
CA THR A 221 13.50 -14.14 -2.42
C THR A 221 14.90 -14.58 -2.81
N ASP A 222 15.45 -15.53 -2.04
CA ASP A 222 16.62 -16.31 -2.46
C ASP A 222 16.24 -17.36 -3.53
N ALA A 223 17.23 -18.11 -4.01
CA ALA A 223 17.07 -19.15 -5.03
C ALA A 223 16.15 -20.32 -4.62
N ARG A 224 15.89 -20.49 -3.31
CA ARG A 224 14.98 -21.53 -2.77
C ARG A 224 13.55 -21.01 -2.63
N GLY A 225 13.31 -19.73 -2.91
CA GLY A 225 12.03 -19.06 -2.72
C GLY A 225 11.81 -18.53 -1.31
N ALA A 226 12.84 -18.53 -0.45
CA ALA A 226 12.72 -17.98 0.89
C ALA A 226 12.79 -16.44 0.84
N ALA A 227 11.79 -15.77 1.41
CA ALA A 227 11.66 -14.32 1.39
C ALA A 227 12.83 -13.66 2.14
N LEU A 228 13.51 -12.73 1.47
CA LEU A 228 14.58 -11.89 2.01
C LEU A 228 14.05 -10.55 2.52
N ILE A 229 13.06 -10.01 1.81
CA ILE A 229 12.31 -8.82 2.18
C ILE A 229 10.93 -8.86 1.52
N GLY A 230 9.93 -8.32 2.22
CA GLY A 230 8.54 -8.28 1.75
C GLY A 230 7.70 -9.36 2.43
N ARG A 231 6.64 -9.81 1.75
CA ARG A 231 5.74 -10.85 2.27
C ARG A 231 6.24 -12.24 1.85
N PRO A 232 5.92 -13.31 2.60
CA PRO A 232 6.15 -14.67 2.15
C PRO A 232 5.54 -14.93 0.77
N ALA A 233 6.25 -15.70 -0.04
CA ALA A 233 5.83 -16.05 -1.39
C ALA A 233 5.78 -17.58 -1.55
N PRO A 234 4.83 -18.28 -0.89
CA PRO A 234 4.75 -19.74 -0.92
C PRO A 234 4.59 -20.30 -2.35
N ALA A 235 4.00 -19.51 -3.24
CA ALA A 235 3.94 -19.77 -4.68
C ALA A 235 5.32 -19.99 -5.33
N VAL A 236 6.35 -19.24 -4.90
CA VAL A 236 7.72 -19.39 -5.43
C VAL A 236 8.30 -20.73 -4.97
N ALA A 237 8.17 -21.06 -3.69
CA ALA A 237 8.64 -22.35 -3.17
C ALA A 237 7.93 -23.53 -3.86
N ALA A 238 6.62 -23.41 -4.14
CA ALA A 238 5.88 -24.39 -4.92
C ALA A 238 6.40 -24.49 -6.36
N LEU A 239 6.60 -23.37 -7.05
CA LEU A 239 7.15 -23.30 -8.41
C LEU A 239 8.56 -23.91 -8.48
N VAL A 240 9.41 -23.64 -7.47
CA VAL A 240 10.75 -24.20 -7.35
C VAL A 240 10.71 -25.71 -7.11
N ARG A 241 9.76 -26.22 -6.30
CA ARG A 241 9.61 -27.67 -6.03
C ARG A 241 9.05 -28.45 -7.21
N ASP A 242 8.07 -27.88 -7.91
CA ASP A 242 7.37 -28.55 -9.01
C ASP A 242 8.25 -28.67 -10.28
N ARG A 243 9.40 -27.98 -10.31
CA ARG A 243 10.51 -28.06 -11.31
C ARG A 243 10.08 -28.58 -12.70
N SER A 244 9.32 -27.80 -13.46
CA SER A 244 8.84 -28.23 -14.79
C SER A 244 9.38 -27.44 -15.99
N ARG A 245 10.26 -26.45 -15.82
CA ARG A 245 10.94 -25.76 -16.92
C ARG A 245 12.38 -25.44 -16.56
N ASP A 246 13.28 -25.60 -17.52
CA ASP A 246 14.50 -24.79 -17.55
C ASP A 246 14.04 -23.33 -17.53
N MET A 247 13.93 -22.72 -16.34
CA MET A 247 13.61 -21.30 -16.23
C MET A 247 14.67 -20.54 -17.03
N GLN A 248 14.22 -19.63 -17.88
CA GLN A 248 15.11 -18.84 -18.71
C GLN A 248 15.06 -17.37 -18.31
N PRO A 249 16.16 -16.63 -18.54
CA PRO A 249 16.13 -15.18 -18.46
C PRO A 249 14.97 -14.60 -19.30
N GLY A 250 14.17 -13.73 -18.68
CA GLY A 250 13.00 -13.09 -19.30
C GLY A 250 11.69 -13.87 -19.19
N ASP A 251 11.67 -15.03 -18.54
CA ASP A 251 10.43 -15.72 -18.19
C ASP A 251 9.62 -14.91 -17.16
N VAL A 252 8.29 -14.93 -17.27
CA VAL A 252 7.37 -14.34 -16.28
C VAL A 252 6.22 -15.30 -16.03
N PHE A 253 6.05 -15.72 -14.78
CA PHE A 253 4.94 -16.55 -14.34
C PHE A 253 3.85 -15.69 -13.71
N LEU A 254 2.60 -16.00 -14.01
CA LEU A 254 1.42 -15.41 -13.41
C LEU A 254 0.70 -16.47 -12.56
N LEU A 255 0.26 -16.07 -11.39
CA LEU A 255 -0.54 -16.87 -10.47
C LEU A 255 -1.66 -16.00 -9.88
N GLY A 256 -2.86 -16.53 -9.75
CA GLY A 256 -4.00 -15.87 -9.09
C GLY A 256 -4.84 -16.80 -8.22
N ASP A 257 -4.54 -18.11 -8.18
CA ASP A 257 -5.25 -19.07 -7.34
C ASP A 257 -4.71 -19.07 -5.90
N PRO A 258 -5.52 -18.71 -4.89
CA PRO A 258 -5.06 -18.70 -3.51
C PRO A 258 -4.73 -20.08 -2.96
N TYR A 259 -5.39 -21.13 -3.44
CA TYR A 259 -5.06 -22.51 -3.06
C TYR A 259 -3.75 -23.00 -3.67
N ALA A 260 -3.19 -22.27 -4.64
CA ALA A 260 -1.85 -22.49 -5.19
C ALA A 260 -0.80 -21.50 -4.65
N GLY A 261 -1.14 -20.71 -3.62
CA GLY A 261 -0.20 -19.84 -2.91
C GLY A 261 -0.25 -18.35 -3.29
N ALA A 262 -1.25 -17.90 -4.06
CA ALA A 262 -1.52 -16.48 -4.24
C ALA A 262 -2.19 -15.88 -2.98
N PRO A 263 -1.98 -14.59 -2.66
CA PRO A 263 -2.87 -13.91 -1.74
C PRO A 263 -4.29 -13.86 -2.33
N ALA A 264 -5.31 -14.17 -1.53
CA ALA A 264 -6.70 -14.16 -1.98
C ALA A 264 -7.10 -12.81 -2.62
N GLY A 265 -7.69 -12.88 -3.82
CA GLY A 265 -8.10 -11.71 -4.61
C GLY A 265 -6.94 -10.87 -5.16
N GLN A 266 -5.74 -11.44 -5.28
CA GLN A 266 -4.59 -10.79 -5.90
C GLN A 266 -3.97 -11.69 -6.96
N TRP A 267 -3.39 -11.06 -7.98
CA TRP A 267 -2.50 -11.74 -8.91
C TRP A 267 -1.05 -11.50 -8.50
N CYS A 268 -0.19 -12.48 -8.79
CA CYS A 268 1.23 -12.48 -8.52
C CYS A 268 2.00 -12.68 -9.83
N ALA A 269 2.84 -11.71 -10.19
CA ALA A 269 3.87 -11.89 -11.20
C ALA A 269 5.17 -12.34 -10.52
N ILE A 270 5.72 -13.46 -10.98
CA ILE A 270 6.96 -14.07 -10.46
C ILE A 270 7.99 -14.07 -11.57
N VAL A 271 9.15 -13.45 -11.31
CA VAL A 271 10.26 -13.32 -12.26
C VAL A 271 11.51 -14.00 -11.67
N PRO A 272 12.03 -15.08 -12.29
CA PRO A 272 13.32 -15.66 -11.90
C PRO A 272 14.46 -14.71 -12.25
N VAL A 273 15.43 -14.59 -11.36
CA VAL A 273 16.58 -13.69 -11.55
C VAL A 273 17.86 -14.50 -11.69
N PHE A 274 18.66 -14.17 -12.69
CA PHE A 274 19.92 -14.85 -13.00
C PHE A 274 21.11 -13.93 -12.73
N GLY A 275 22.22 -14.51 -12.28
CA GLY A 275 23.50 -13.79 -12.19
C GLY A 275 24.13 -13.57 -13.58
N PRO A 276 25.26 -12.85 -13.65
CA PRO A 276 26.03 -12.70 -14.89
C PRO A 276 26.59 -14.04 -15.43
N GLU A 277 26.73 -15.04 -14.56
CA GLU A 277 27.12 -16.39 -14.92
C GLU A 277 25.89 -17.21 -15.34
N ALA A 278 26.00 -17.96 -16.44
CA ALA A 278 24.92 -18.86 -16.88
C ALA A 278 24.72 -20.00 -15.87
N GLY A 279 23.47 -20.26 -15.48
CA GLY A 279 23.15 -21.30 -14.50
C GLY A 279 21.74 -21.15 -13.91
N ASP A 280 21.53 -21.73 -12.73
CA ASP A 280 20.27 -21.63 -12.01
C ASP A 280 19.98 -20.18 -11.52
N PRO A 281 18.69 -19.83 -11.31
CA PRO A 281 18.31 -18.56 -10.71
C PRO A 281 19.01 -18.32 -9.36
N VAL A 282 19.43 -17.08 -9.12
CA VAL A 282 20.01 -16.61 -7.84
C VAL A 282 18.93 -16.20 -6.84
N GLY A 283 17.70 -16.00 -7.31
CA GLY A 283 16.56 -15.54 -6.53
C GLY A 283 15.35 -15.27 -7.41
N PHE A 284 14.27 -14.78 -6.79
CA PHE A 284 13.05 -14.39 -7.49
C PHE A 284 12.59 -13.01 -7.06
N SER A 285 12.01 -12.27 -8.01
CA SER A 285 11.28 -11.05 -7.75
C SER A 285 9.79 -11.31 -7.95
N VAL A 286 8.99 -10.97 -6.93
CA VAL A 286 7.55 -11.18 -6.93
C VAL A 286 6.86 -9.84 -6.74
N ALA A 287 5.88 -9.55 -7.58
CA ALA A 287 4.95 -8.44 -7.38
C ALA A 287 3.52 -8.96 -7.30
N SER A 288 2.76 -8.48 -6.32
CA SER A 288 1.37 -8.88 -6.10
C SER A 288 0.45 -7.68 -5.96
N ALA A 289 -0.66 -7.66 -6.70
CA ALA A 289 -1.65 -6.60 -6.64
C ALA A 289 -3.07 -7.15 -6.84
N PRO A 290 -4.09 -6.52 -6.27
CA PRO A 290 -5.46 -6.80 -6.68
C PRO A 290 -5.66 -6.35 -8.13
N ILE A 291 -6.16 -7.25 -8.97
CA ILE A 291 -6.52 -6.98 -10.37
C ILE A 291 -8.03 -7.18 -10.49
N PRO A 292 -8.75 -6.35 -11.27
CA PRO A 292 -10.17 -6.61 -11.57
C PRO A 292 -10.34 -7.97 -12.25
N ASP A 293 -10.74 -8.99 -11.48
CA ASP A 293 -10.79 -10.40 -11.90
C ASP A 293 -12.22 -10.96 -11.98
N GLY A 294 -13.22 -10.07 -11.92
CA GLY A 294 -14.65 -10.42 -11.84
C GLY A 294 -15.23 -10.35 -10.42
N ARG A 295 -14.42 -10.32 -9.36
CA ARG A 295 -14.91 -10.12 -7.96
C ARG A 295 -15.54 -8.75 -7.72
N THR A 296 -15.31 -7.79 -8.61
CA THR A 296 -15.85 -6.41 -8.55
C THR A 296 -16.86 -6.13 -9.67
N ALA A 297 -17.36 -7.18 -10.32
CA ALA A 297 -18.41 -7.05 -11.33
C ALA A 297 -19.75 -6.65 -10.67
N PRO A 298 -20.66 -5.96 -11.40
CA PRO A 298 -21.94 -5.49 -10.86
C PRO A 298 -22.82 -6.60 -10.27
N ASP A 299 -22.71 -7.82 -10.79
CA ASP A 299 -23.42 -9.02 -10.36
C ASP A 299 -22.62 -9.86 -9.34
N SER A 300 -21.42 -9.41 -8.96
CA SER A 300 -20.58 -10.12 -8.00
C SER A 300 -21.19 -10.04 -6.59
N ARG A 301 -21.67 -11.18 -6.11
CA ARG A 301 -22.10 -11.38 -4.71
C ARG A 301 -20.93 -11.81 -3.85
N SER A 302 -19.96 -10.91 -3.68
CA SER A 302 -18.68 -11.23 -3.04
C SER A 302 -18.81 -11.53 -1.54
N ASN A 303 -19.88 -11.10 -0.87
CA ASN A 303 -20.18 -11.46 0.51
C ASN A 303 -20.98 -12.77 0.62
N GLY A 304 -21.78 -13.11 -0.40
CA GLY A 304 -22.58 -14.35 -0.46
C GLY A 304 -21.88 -15.52 -1.17
N ALA A 305 -20.58 -15.43 -1.44
CA ALA A 305 -19.85 -16.51 -2.10
C ALA A 305 -19.73 -17.72 -1.17
N THR A 306 -20.21 -18.88 -1.60
CA THR A 306 -20.13 -20.16 -0.87
C THR A 306 -19.04 -21.10 -1.40
N SER A 307 -18.29 -20.64 -2.42
CA SER A 307 -17.16 -21.37 -2.99
C SER A 307 -16.18 -20.40 -3.64
N VAL A 308 -14.88 -20.71 -3.59
CA VAL A 308 -13.82 -19.95 -4.26
C VAL A 308 -14.06 -19.79 -5.77
N HIS A 309 -14.80 -20.71 -6.40
CA HIS A 309 -15.17 -20.63 -7.82
C HIS A 309 -16.13 -19.48 -8.15
N ARG A 310 -16.79 -18.90 -7.13
CA ARG A 310 -17.67 -17.73 -7.28
C ARG A 310 -16.94 -16.42 -7.01
N GLU A 311 -15.64 -16.49 -6.79
CA GLU A 311 -14.83 -15.35 -6.43
C GLU A 311 -13.83 -15.02 -7.54
N GLY A 312 -14.31 -14.82 -8.77
CA GLY A 312 -13.45 -14.42 -9.88
C GLY A 312 -12.51 -15.51 -10.40
N LEU A 313 -11.58 -15.10 -11.25
CA LEU A 313 -10.72 -16.00 -12.02
C LEU A 313 -9.63 -16.66 -11.16
N ARG A 314 -9.58 -17.99 -11.17
CA ARG A 314 -8.49 -18.78 -10.58
C ARG A 314 -7.46 -19.11 -11.64
N ILE A 315 -6.25 -18.58 -11.46
CA ILE A 315 -5.13 -18.78 -12.38
C ILE A 315 -4.08 -19.64 -11.66
N PRO A 316 -3.85 -20.91 -12.07
CA PRO A 316 -2.71 -21.67 -11.57
C PRO A 316 -1.39 -21.03 -12.04
N PRO A 317 -0.21 -21.49 -11.62
CA PRO A 317 1.05 -20.98 -12.16
C PRO A 317 1.12 -21.17 -13.68
N VAL A 318 1.10 -20.07 -14.45
CA VAL A 318 1.14 -20.07 -15.92
C VAL A 318 2.25 -19.16 -16.43
N LEU A 319 3.01 -19.60 -17.43
CA LEU A 319 4.01 -18.76 -18.08
C LEU A 319 3.34 -17.77 -19.05
N ILE A 320 3.37 -16.48 -18.71
CA ILE A 320 2.78 -15.41 -19.53
C ILE A 320 3.81 -14.70 -20.42
N HIS A 321 5.09 -14.73 -20.05
CA HIS A 321 6.20 -14.37 -20.95
C HIS A 321 7.21 -15.51 -20.98
N GLU A 322 7.63 -15.92 -22.16
CA GLU A 322 8.64 -16.96 -22.39
C GLU A 322 9.86 -16.31 -23.06
N ARG A 323 11.01 -16.34 -22.39
CA ARG A 323 12.28 -15.72 -22.87
C ARG A 323 12.08 -14.26 -23.31
N GLY A 324 11.22 -13.53 -22.61
CA GLY A 324 10.87 -12.14 -22.89
C GLY A 324 9.83 -11.91 -24.00
N ALA A 325 9.30 -12.95 -24.63
CA ALA A 325 8.20 -12.87 -25.59
C ALA A 325 6.86 -13.19 -24.93
N ALA A 326 5.80 -12.43 -25.28
CA ALA A 326 4.49 -12.64 -24.68
C ALA A 326 3.82 -13.92 -25.17
N ASN A 327 3.39 -14.77 -24.24
CA ASN A 327 2.58 -15.95 -24.52
C ASN A 327 1.13 -15.53 -24.76
N ARG A 328 0.84 -15.16 -26.02
CA ARG A 328 -0.49 -14.67 -26.42
C ARG A 328 -1.60 -15.66 -26.10
N ALA A 329 -1.40 -16.95 -26.33
CA ALA A 329 -2.43 -17.96 -26.05
C ALA A 329 -2.86 -17.97 -24.56
N ALA A 330 -1.89 -17.88 -23.64
CA ALA A 330 -2.19 -17.79 -22.21
C ALA A 330 -2.91 -16.49 -21.85
N LEU A 331 -2.43 -15.36 -22.38
CA LEU A 331 -3.04 -14.05 -22.14
C LEU A 331 -4.46 -13.97 -22.71
N ASP A 332 -4.69 -14.46 -23.91
CA ASP A 332 -6.00 -14.46 -24.57
C ASP A 332 -7.03 -15.25 -23.75
N VAL A 333 -6.66 -16.44 -23.25
CA VAL A 333 -7.55 -17.24 -22.38
C VAL A 333 -7.83 -16.52 -21.06
N ILE A 334 -6.81 -15.96 -20.41
CA ILE A 334 -6.96 -15.28 -19.12
C ILE A 334 -7.83 -14.02 -19.27
N LEU A 335 -7.51 -13.15 -20.22
CA LEU A 335 -8.16 -11.86 -20.41
C LEU A 335 -9.59 -12.01 -20.93
N ASN A 336 -9.89 -13.04 -21.73
CA ASN A 336 -11.24 -13.30 -22.23
C ASN A 336 -12.25 -13.70 -21.12
N ASN A 337 -11.77 -14.06 -19.93
CA ASN A 337 -12.61 -14.37 -18.77
C ASN A 337 -12.86 -13.15 -17.87
N LEU A 338 -12.48 -11.94 -18.30
CA LEU A 338 -12.58 -10.73 -17.50
C LEU A 338 -13.62 -9.75 -18.05
N PRO A 339 -14.35 -9.03 -17.18
CA PRO A 339 -15.33 -8.03 -17.62
C PRO A 339 -14.71 -6.86 -18.41
N GLU A 340 -13.47 -6.48 -18.10
CA GLU A 340 -12.73 -5.39 -18.76
C GLU A 340 -11.32 -5.86 -19.15
N PRO A 341 -11.17 -6.60 -20.26
CA PRO A 341 -9.91 -7.20 -20.67
C PRO A 341 -8.76 -6.20 -20.85
N ASP A 342 -9.04 -5.05 -21.50
CA ASP A 342 -8.00 -4.05 -21.78
C ASP A 342 -7.49 -3.36 -20.50
N ALA A 343 -8.39 -3.03 -19.58
CA ALA A 343 -8.02 -2.45 -18.29
C ALA A 343 -7.21 -3.44 -17.45
N ALA A 344 -7.67 -4.70 -17.37
CA ALA A 344 -6.96 -5.76 -16.66
C ALA A 344 -5.58 -6.07 -17.28
N HIS A 345 -5.46 -6.00 -18.61
CA HIS A 345 -4.17 -6.14 -19.28
C HIS A 345 -3.23 -4.98 -18.93
N GLY A 346 -3.74 -3.74 -18.87
CA GLY A 346 -2.98 -2.58 -18.39
C GLY A 346 -2.43 -2.79 -16.97
N GLU A 347 -3.28 -3.26 -16.05
CA GLU A 347 -2.86 -3.62 -14.68
C GLU A 347 -1.80 -4.72 -14.66
N LEU A 348 -1.99 -5.78 -15.46
CA LEU A 348 -1.03 -6.88 -15.55
C LEU A 348 0.34 -6.38 -16.03
N ARG A 349 0.39 -5.48 -17.02
CA ARG A 349 1.65 -4.88 -17.49
C ARG A 349 2.34 -4.08 -16.38
N ALA A 350 1.60 -3.33 -15.58
CA ALA A 350 2.13 -2.60 -14.44
C ALA A 350 2.68 -3.55 -13.36
N LEU A 351 1.96 -4.64 -13.08
CA LEU A 351 2.38 -5.70 -12.15
C LEU A 351 3.70 -6.36 -12.60
N VAL A 352 3.80 -6.72 -13.88
CA VAL A 352 5.01 -7.32 -14.43
C VAL A 352 6.18 -6.34 -14.40
N ALA A 353 5.96 -5.06 -14.73
CA ALA A 353 7.00 -4.03 -14.66
C ALA A 353 7.55 -3.85 -13.22
N ALA A 354 6.68 -3.96 -12.21
CA ALA A 354 7.10 -3.94 -10.81
C ALA A 354 7.98 -5.15 -10.47
N ALA A 355 7.60 -6.36 -10.89
CA ALA A 355 8.43 -7.56 -10.67
C ALA A 355 9.78 -7.48 -11.41
N GLN A 356 9.80 -6.98 -12.65
CA GLN A 356 11.03 -6.78 -13.43
C GLN A 356 11.94 -5.70 -12.83
N THR A 357 11.40 -4.71 -12.12
CA THR A 357 12.22 -3.75 -11.37
C THR A 357 13.06 -4.47 -10.30
N GLY A 358 12.48 -5.46 -9.61
CA GLY A 358 13.22 -6.30 -8.67
C GLY A 358 14.24 -7.23 -9.34
N GLU A 359 13.94 -7.77 -10.53
CA GLU A 359 14.88 -8.54 -11.34
C GLU A 359 16.15 -7.73 -11.63
N LEU A 360 15.98 -6.51 -12.16
CA LEU A 360 17.09 -5.61 -12.49
C LEU A 360 17.92 -5.26 -11.24
N GLY A 361 17.25 -4.99 -10.13
CA GLY A 361 17.91 -4.66 -8.87
C GLY A 361 18.76 -5.80 -8.32
N ILE A 362 18.24 -7.03 -8.31
CA ILE A 362 19.00 -8.21 -7.86
C ILE A 362 20.17 -8.50 -8.83
N ALA A 363 19.94 -8.40 -10.15
CA ALA A 363 20.99 -8.62 -11.14
C ALA A 363 22.15 -7.61 -10.99
N ASP A 364 21.85 -6.33 -10.74
CA ASP A 364 22.87 -5.30 -10.45
C ASP A 364 23.71 -5.66 -9.22
N LEU A 365 23.09 -6.18 -8.16
CA LEU A 365 23.81 -6.63 -6.97
C LEU A 365 24.78 -7.78 -7.28
N CYS A 366 24.35 -8.77 -8.08
CA CYS A 366 25.22 -9.85 -8.52
C CYS A 366 26.40 -9.35 -9.38
N VAL A 367 26.18 -8.36 -10.25
CA VAL A 367 27.25 -7.75 -11.05
C VAL A 367 28.25 -6.98 -10.17
N ARG A 368 27.77 -6.25 -9.17
CA ARG A 368 28.60 -5.37 -8.33
C ARG A 368 29.37 -6.10 -7.25
N PHE A 369 28.74 -7.08 -6.59
CA PHE A 369 29.31 -7.80 -5.44
C PHE A 369 29.76 -9.22 -5.79
N GLY A 370 29.37 -9.74 -6.95
CA GLY A 370 29.58 -11.13 -7.34
C GLY A 370 28.44 -12.03 -6.89
N THR A 371 28.07 -12.99 -7.74
CA THR A 371 26.96 -13.93 -7.49
C THR A 371 27.14 -14.71 -6.19
N GLU A 372 28.35 -15.19 -5.91
CA GLU A 372 28.61 -15.98 -4.70
C GLU A 372 28.51 -15.14 -3.42
N CYS A 373 29.02 -13.91 -3.43
CA CYS A 373 28.84 -12.98 -2.32
C CYS A 373 27.36 -12.68 -2.07
N TYR A 374 26.56 -12.52 -3.13
CA TYR A 374 25.11 -12.33 -3.00
C TYR A 374 24.42 -13.53 -2.35
N ARG A 375 24.76 -14.76 -2.77
CA ARG A 375 24.21 -15.99 -2.16
C ARG A 375 24.58 -16.10 -0.67
N GLN A 376 25.82 -15.80 -0.32
CA GLN A 376 26.25 -15.75 1.08
C GLN A 376 25.47 -14.70 1.87
N ALA A 377 25.22 -13.52 1.28
CA ALA A 377 24.43 -12.46 1.92
C ALA A 377 22.99 -12.91 2.20
N CYS A 378 22.35 -13.61 1.25
CA CYS A 378 21.02 -14.19 1.45
C CYS A 378 20.98 -15.13 2.66
N THR A 379 21.92 -16.06 2.75
CA THR A 379 22.03 -17.01 3.87
C THR A 379 22.30 -16.28 5.18
N ALA A 380 23.27 -15.36 5.20
CA ALA A 380 23.65 -14.61 6.40
C ALA A 380 22.49 -13.74 6.94
N ALA A 381 21.69 -13.13 6.05
CA ALA A 381 20.53 -12.33 6.43
C ALA A 381 19.42 -13.18 7.09
N GLN A 382 19.18 -14.39 6.58
CA GLN A 382 18.25 -15.35 7.19
C GLN A 382 18.75 -15.79 8.57
N GLU A 383 20.01 -16.23 8.67
CA GLU A 383 20.58 -16.65 9.95
C GLU A 383 20.59 -15.54 11.00
N ARG A 384 20.91 -14.31 10.58
CA ARG A 384 20.90 -13.13 11.47
C ARG A 384 19.50 -12.92 12.06
N THR A 385 18.47 -12.99 11.21
CA THR A 385 17.07 -12.84 11.63
C THR A 385 16.65 -13.98 12.56
N GLY A 386 16.98 -15.23 12.21
CA GLY A 386 16.66 -16.40 13.03
C GLY A 386 17.30 -16.35 14.42
N ARG A 387 18.58 -15.96 14.51
CA ARG A 387 19.26 -15.77 15.80
C ARG A 387 18.60 -14.67 16.63
N ALA A 388 18.22 -13.56 16.00
CA ALA A 388 17.66 -12.43 16.71
C ALA A 388 16.24 -12.74 17.22
N VAL A 389 15.39 -13.37 16.40
CA VAL A 389 14.04 -13.80 16.82
C VAL A 389 14.10 -14.82 17.95
N ARG A 390 15.00 -15.81 17.90
CA ARG A 390 15.17 -16.79 19.00
C ARG A 390 15.53 -16.12 20.33
N ARG A 391 16.36 -15.06 20.31
CA ARG A 391 16.66 -14.27 21.52
C ARG A 391 15.43 -13.53 22.04
N ILE A 392 14.66 -12.89 21.15
CA ILE A 392 13.41 -12.22 21.52
C ILE A 392 12.43 -13.22 22.15
N VAL A 393 12.29 -14.41 21.53
CA VAL A 393 11.43 -15.47 22.03
C VAL A 393 11.85 -15.91 23.44
N ALA A 394 13.12 -16.26 23.63
CA ALA A 394 13.64 -16.72 24.91
C ALA A 394 13.49 -15.66 26.02
N ALA A 395 13.63 -14.37 25.68
CA ALA A 395 13.58 -13.28 26.63
C ALA A 395 12.16 -12.85 27.02
N HIS A 396 11.19 -12.91 26.10
CA HIS A 396 9.90 -12.22 26.27
C HIS A 396 8.67 -13.14 26.25
N LEU A 397 8.79 -14.40 25.86
CA LEU A 397 7.66 -15.34 25.86
C LEU A 397 7.69 -16.26 27.10
N PRO A 398 6.52 -16.59 27.67
CA PRO A 398 6.41 -17.47 28.83
C PRO A 398 6.57 -18.93 28.44
N GLU A 399 7.07 -19.75 29.36
CA GLU A 399 7.08 -21.22 29.19
C GLU A 399 5.69 -21.82 29.36
N GLU A 400 4.84 -21.17 30.17
CA GLU A 400 3.45 -21.58 30.40
C GLU A 400 2.50 -21.01 29.34
N PRO A 401 1.59 -21.83 28.77
CA PRO A 401 0.58 -21.39 27.81
C PRO A 401 -0.28 -20.22 28.32
N LYS A 402 -0.36 -19.17 27.49
CA LYS A 402 -1.30 -18.05 27.64
C LYS A 402 -2.25 -18.01 26.48
N SER A 403 -3.56 -17.98 26.77
CA SER A 403 -4.60 -18.02 25.75
C SER A 403 -5.40 -16.73 25.67
N PHE A 404 -5.82 -16.41 24.45
CA PHE A 404 -6.74 -15.32 24.17
C PHE A 404 -7.71 -15.74 23.06
N GLU A 405 -8.92 -15.22 23.11
CA GLU A 405 -9.93 -15.46 22.08
C GLU A 405 -10.70 -14.18 21.76
N ASP A 406 -11.14 -14.08 20.51
CA ASP A 406 -12.01 -13.02 20.02
C ASP A 406 -12.89 -13.61 18.90
N VAL A 407 -13.95 -12.90 18.52
CA VAL A 407 -15.00 -13.43 17.63
C VAL A 407 -15.15 -12.61 16.35
N LEU A 408 -15.35 -13.29 15.23
CA LEU A 408 -15.82 -12.68 13.98
C LEU A 408 -17.35 -12.74 13.94
N ASP A 409 -18.02 -11.61 13.73
CA ASP A 409 -19.47 -11.52 14.00
C ASP A 409 -20.33 -12.32 13.01
N SER A 410 -19.96 -12.32 11.72
CA SER A 410 -20.72 -13.00 10.68
C SER A 410 -19.90 -13.30 9.42
N ASP A 411 -20.28 -14.35 8.70
CA ASP A 411 -19.72 -14.70 7.39
C ASP A 411 -20.37 -13.98 6.21
N GLY A 412 -21.50 -13.29 6.41
CA GLY A 412 -22.30 -12.68 5.33
C GLY A 412 -23.37 -13.59 4.73
N CYS A 413 -23.48 -14.84 5.20
CA CYS A 413 -24.46 -15.84 4.77
C CYS A 413 -25.48 -16.18 5.88
N GLY A 414 -25.55 -15.35 6.93
CA GLY A 414 -26.45 -15.57 8.07
C GLY A 414 -25.86 -16.45 9.17
N ASN A 415 -24.60 -16.86 9.07
CA ASN A 415 -23.90 -17.61 10.11
C ASN A 415 -23.01 -16.70 10.96
N GLY A 416 -22.52 -17.25 12.08
CA GLY A 416 -21.67 -16.59 13.07
C GLY A 416 -22.30 -16.59 14.47
N PRO A 417 -21.56 -16.15 15.50
CA PRO A 417 -20.17 -15.71 15.44
C PRO A 417 -19.17 -16.88 15.25
N PHE A 418 -17.94 -16.57 14.83
CA PHE A 418 -16.84 -17.52 14.70
C PHE A 418 -15.70 -17.17 15.66
N THR A 419 -15.34 -18.10 16.53
CA THR A 419 -14.27 -17.93 17.52
C THR A 419 -12.90 -18.16 16.91
N LEU A 420 -11.98 -17.23 17.16
CA LEU A 420 -10.55 -17.37 16.92
C LEU A 420 -9.85 -17.46 18.26
N LYS A 421 -9.21 -18.60 18.54
CA LYS A 421 -8.57 -18.87 19.83
C LYS A 421 -7.12 -19.22 19.61
N LEU A 422 -6.23 -18.50 20.30
CA LEU A 422 -4.80 -18.71 20.22
C LEU A 422 -4.23 -18.93 21.62
N ALA A 423 -3.42 -19.97 21.78
CA ALA A 423 -2.51 -20.13 22.89
C ALA A 423 -1.05 -19.92 22.45
N VAL A 424 -0.27 -19.21 23.27
CA VAL A 424 1.14 -18.87 23.01
C VAL A 424 2.00 -19.27 24.20
N TRP A 425 3.13 -19.93 23.93
CA TRP A 425 4.20 -20.20 24.89
C TRP A 425 5.54 -20.40 24.16
N ARG A 426 6.61 -20.70 24.91
CA ARG A 426 7.89 -21.12 24.35
C ARG A 426 8.38 -22.44 24.94
N GLU A 427 9.15 -23.17 24.14
CA GLU A 427 9.97 -24.30 24.57
C GLU A 427 11.42 -23.99 24.19
N GLY A 428 12.27 -23.73 25.19
CA GLY A 428 13.61 -23.20 24.93
C GLY A 428 13.54 -21.84 24.24
N ASP A 429 14.08 -21.76 23.03
CA ASP A 429 14.13 -20.57 22.17
C ASP A 429 13.12 -20.61 21.00
N ARG A 430 12.18 -21.56 21.02
CA ARG A 430 11.12 -21.70 20.00
C ARG A 430 9.79 -21.25 20.57
N ALA A 431 9.06 -20.41 19.84
CA ALA A 431 7.70 -20.03 20.21
C ALA A 431 6.69 -20.98 19.58
N LEU A 432 5.68 -21.33 20.36
CA LEU A 432 4.59 -22.20 19.97
C LEU A 432 3.31 -21.38 19.91
N PHE A 433 2.60 -21.52 18.80
CA PHE A 433 1.31 -20.88 18.55
C PHE A 433 0.29 -21.97 18.24
N ASP A 434 -0.69 -22.15 19.12
CA ASP A 434 -1.72 -23.17 18.98
C ASP A 434 -3.10 -22.53 18.79
N TRP A 435 -3.68 -22.76 17.61
CA TRP A 435 -5.00 -22.28 17.23
C TRP A 435 -6.14 -23.27 17.55
N THR A 436 -5.86 -24.32 18.31
CA THR A 436 -6.87 -25.30 18.75
C THR A 436 -8.02 -24.61 19.49
N GLY A 437 -9.24 -24.91 19.06
CA GLY A 437 -10.47 -24.26 19.53
C GLY A 437 -10.97 -23.12 18.63
N THR A 438 -10.23 -22.77 17.57
CA THR A 438 -10.75 -21.92 16.49
C THR A 438 -11.90 -22.63 15.77
N SER A 439 -12.95 -21.88 15.43
CA SER A 439 -14.13 -22.40 14.75
C SER A 439 -13.80 -23.11 13.43
N ALA A 440 -14.67 -24.04 13.04
CA ALA A 440 -14.65 -24.65 11.72
C ALA A 440 -14.74 -23.58 10.63
N GLN A 441 -14.29 -23.93 9.42
CA GLN A 441 -14.43 -23.08 8.24
C GLN A 441 -15.88 -22.61 8.06
N ALA A 442 -16.04 -21.35 7.69
CA ALA A 442 -17.32 -20.76 7.37
C ALA A 442 -17.82 -21.21 6.01
N GLU A 443 -19.15 -21.23 5.85
CA GLU A 443 -19.77 -21.39 4.53
C GLU A 443 -19.52 -20.14 3.66
N GLY A 444 -19.62 -18.96 4.26
CA GLY A 444 -19.34 -17.69 3.59
C GLY A 444 -17.83 -17.34 3.47
N PRO A 445 -17.51 -16.26 2.74
CA PRO A 445 -16.17 -15.92 2.23
C PRO A 445 -15.18 -15.41 3.28
N VAL A 446 -15.49 -15.50 4.57
CA VAL A 446 -14.62 -15.01 5.65
C VAL A 446 -13.48 -15.95 6.00
N ASN A 447 -13.40 -17.13 5.38
CA ASN A 447 -12.26 -18.01 5.61
C ASN A 447 -10.93 -17.35 5.22
N LEU A 448 -9.88 -17.67 5.96
CA LEU A 448 -8.52 -17.21 5.69
C LEU A 448 -7.63 -18.44 5.51
N LEU A 449 -7.14 -18.67 4.29
CA LEU A 449 -6.11 -19.67 4.08
C LEU A 449 -4.77 -19.12 4.60
N LEU A 450 -4.44 -19.45 5.84
CA LEU A 450 -3.26 -18.94 6.52
C LEU A 450 -2.15 -20.00 6.48
N ASP A 451 -1.14 -19.74 5.66
CA ASP A 451 0.08 -20.55 5.65
C ASP A 451 0.99 -20.21 6.83
N ASP A 452 1.80 -21.20 7.25
CA ASP A 452 2.67 -21.08 8.40
C ASP A 452 3.68 -19.92 8.22
N ALA A 453 4.19 -19.71 7.00
CA ALA A 453 5.13 -18.63 6.74
C ALA A 453 4.47 -17.24 6.85
N ALA A 454 3.27 -17.08 6.29
CA ALA A 454 2.47 -15.87 6.48
C ALA A 454 2.21 -15.60 7.96
N PHE A 455 1.76 -16.59 8.72
CA PHE A 455 1.53 -16.40 10.16
C PHE A 455 2.82 -16.08 10.93
N ALA A 456 3.90 -16.79 10.63
CA ALA A 456 5.22 -16.55 11.20
C ALA A 456 5.71 -15.12 10.95
N HIS A 457 5.53 -14.58 9.75
CA HIS A 457 5.86 -13.18 9.44
C HIS A 457 4.99 -12.18 10.18
N LEU A 458 3.71 -12.50 10.37
CA LEU A 458 2.80 -11.67 11.17
C LEU A 458 3.25 -11.62 12.64
N ALA A 459 3.45 -12.78 13.27
CA ALA A 459 3.85 -12.88 14.67
C ALA A 459 5.28 -12.39 14.91
N GLY A 460 6.24 -12.84 14.09
CA GLY A 460 7.63 -12.40 14.14
C GLY A 460 7.78 -10.91 13.87
N GLY A 461 7.03 -10.37 12.92
CA GLY A 461 7.03 -8.93 12.64
C GLY A 461 6.50 -8.09 13.81
N LEU A 462 5.51 -8.57 14.56
CA LEU A 462 5.04 -7.91 15.79
C LEU A 462 6.09 -7.97 16.91
N LEU A 463 6.68 -9.14 17.14
CA LEU A 463 7.74 -9.33 18.14
C LEU A 463 8.98 -8.46 17.83
N ILE A 464 9.46 -8.50 16.59
CA ILE A 464 10.57 -7.66 16.12
C ILE A 464 10.25 -6.17 16.34
N ARG A 465 9.07 -5.71 15.92
CA ARG A 465 8.68 -4.30 16.10
C ARG A 465 8.57 -3.88 17.56
N ALA A 466 8.20 -4.78 18.46
CA ALA A 466 8.06 -4.50 19.88
C ALA A 466 9.42 -4.44 20.59
N PHE A 467 10.36 -5.34 20.24
CA PHE A 467 11.57 -5.55 21.04
C PHE A 467 12.89 -5.17 20.35
N ASP A 468 12.96 -5.25 19.02
CA ASP A 468 14.18 -4.90 18.27
C ASP A 468 13.83 -4.50 16.82
N PRO A 469 13.31 -3.27 16.62
CA PRO A 469 12.75 -2.82 15.34
C PRO A 469 13.79 -2.64 14.23
N GLU A 470 15.09 -2.77 14.52
CA GLU A 470 16.17 -2.69 13.53
C GLU A 470 16.34 -4.00 12.75
N ILE A 471 15.84 -5.13 13.27
CA ILE A 471 15.88 -6.42 12.57
C ILE A 471 14.93 -6.38 11.37
N ALA A 472 15.40 -6.82 10.20
CA ALA A 472 14.55 -7.05 9.04
C ALA A 472 13.71 -8.33 9.21
N VAL A 473 12.44 -8.29 8.82
CA VAL A 473 11.56 -9.47 8.79
C VAL A 473 11.83 -10.25 7.50
N ASN A 474 12.25 -11.52 7.63
CA ASN A 474 12.50 -12.44 6.52
C ASN A 474 12.30 -13.90 6.96
N ASP A 475 12.35 -14.86 6.03
CA ASP A 475 12.07 -16.28 6.32
C ASP A 475 13.04 -16.96 7.31
N GLY A 476 14.14 -16.31 7.70
CA GLY A 476 15.01 -16.81 8.76
C GLY A 476 14.33 -16.98 10.12
N LEU A 477 13.18 -16.31 10.33
CA LEU A 477 12.37 -16.45 11.53
C LEU A 477 11.59 -17.78 11.61
N LEU A 478 11.39 -18.48 10.49
CA LEU A 478 10.46 -19.63 10.43
C LEU A 478 10.86 -20.74 11.41
N ASP A 479 12.16 -21.03 11.51
CA ASP A 479 12.69 -22.07 12.40
C ASP A 479 12.53 -21.75 13.90
N ALA A 480 12.20 -20.50 14.26
CA ALA A 480 11.93 -20.10 15.63
C ALA A 480 10.48 -20.36 16.04
N PHE A 481 9.60 -20.73 15.11
CA PHE A 481 8.16 -20.85 15.34
C PHE A 481 7.63 -22.24 15.03
N ARG A 482 6.75 -22.73 15.92
CA ARG A 482 5.92 -23.91 15.70
C ARG A 482 4.46 -23.49 15.72
N ILE A 483 3.76 -23.76 14.64
CA ILE A 483 2.41 -23.24 14.41
C ILE A 483 1.47 -24.43 14.24
N THR A 484 0.47 -24.52 15.12
CA THR A 484 -0.58 -25.54 15.05
C THR A 484 -1.87 -24.85 14.65
N VAL A 485 -2.39 -25.18 13.46
CA VAL A 485 -3.71 -24.73 13.00
C VAL A 485 -4.55 -25.97 12.65
N PRO A 486 -5.72 -26.16 13.30
CA PRO A 486 -6.59 -27.28 12.99
C PRO A 486 -7.01 -27.28 11.51
N SER A 487 -6.88 -28.42 10.83
CA SER A 487 -7.35 -28.58 9.46
C SER A 487 -8.88 -28.44 9.40
N GLY A 488 -9.40 -27.77 8.37
CA GLY A 488 -10.84 -27.51 8.23
C GLY A 488 -11.35 -26.40 9.15
N SER A 489 -10.47 -25.66 9.82
CA SER A 489 -10.81 -24.46 10.58
C SER A 489 -10.92 -23.22 9.69
N LEU A 490 -11.42 -22.12 10.27
CA LEU A 490 -11.48 -20.81 9.63
C LEU A 490 -10.12 -20.32 9.10
N LEU A 491 -9.02 -20.76 9.71
CA LEU A 491 -7.64 -20.39 9.36
C LEU A 491 -6.93 -21.41 8.45
N ARG A 492 -7.53 -22.60 8.26
CA ARG A 492 -7.02 -23.65 7.37
C ARG A 492 -8.18 -24.37 6.68
N PRO A 493 -8.97 -23.64 5.86
CA PRO A 493 -10.16 -24.18 5.25
C PRO A 493 -9.81 -25.18 4.14
N HIS A 494 -10.65 -26.19 3.96
CA HIS A 494 -10.54 -27.11 2.85
C HIS A 494 -11.03 -26.48 1.54
N PHE A 495 -10.37 -26.79 0.44
CA PHE A 495 -10.92 -26.52 -0.88
C PHE A 495 -12.31 -27.19 -1.02
N PRO A 496 -13.33 -26.54 -1.59
CA PRO A 496 -13.31 -25.26 -2.32
C PRO A 496 -13.87 -24.07 -1.53
N ALA A 497 -13.56 -23.94 -0.23
CA ALA A 497 -14.08 -22.85 0.59
C ALA A 497 -13.77 -21.45 0.02
N PRO A 498 -14.70 -20.49 0.15
CA PRO A 498 -14.52 -19.12 -0.31
C PRO A 498 -13.61 -18.30 0.63
N LEU A 499 -12.77 -17.42 0.08
CA LEU A 499 -11.70 -16.68 0.78
C LEU A 499 -11.78 -15.15 0.62
N GLY A 500 -12.79 -14.64 -0.11
CA GLY A 500 -12.83 -13.26 -0.63
C GLY A 500 -12.90 -12.18 0.44
N ASN A 501 -13.38 -12.54 1.64
CA ASN A 501 -13.49 -11.69 2.81
C ASN A 501 -12.51 -12.09 3.94
N GLY A 502 -11.51 -12.93 3.67
CA GLY A 502 -10.48 -13.33 4.64
C GLY A 502 -9.71 -12.16 5.27
N ALA A 503 -9.74 -10.96 4.67
CA ALA A 503 -9.19 -9.74 5.28
C ALA A 503 -9.87 -9.35 6.61
N GLN A 504 -11.15 -9.72 6.81
CA GLN A 504 -11.85 -9.51 8.08
C GLN A 504 -11.28 -10.43 9.16
N THR A 505 -11.12 -11.71 8.82
CA THR A 505 -10.49 -12.71 9.69
C THR A 505 -9.03 -12.36 9.97
N LEU A 506 -8.27 -11.89 8.99
CA LEU A 506 -6.89 -11.43 9.21
C LEU A 506 -6.83 -10.27 10.21
N ALA A 507 -7.73 -9.30 10.11
CA ALA A 507 -7.80 -8.21 11.09
C ALA A 507 -8.09 -8.75 12.50
N ARG A 508 -8.94 -9.77 12.62
CA ARG A 508 -9.21 -10.43 13.91
C ARG A 508 -8.05 -11.27 14.43
N VAL A 509 -7.28 -11.93 13.54
CA VAL A 509 -6.03 -12.62 13.89
C VAL A 509 -5.04 -11.65 14.53
N TYR A 510 -4.92 -10.42 14.02
CA TYR A 510 -4.08 -9.39 14.67
C TYR A 510 -4.56 -9.05 16.08
N ASP A 511 -5.86 -8.86 16.29
CA ASP A 511 -6.40 -8.57 17.62
C ASP A 511 -6.13 -9.75 18.58
N VAL A 512 -6.43 -10.99 18.19
CA VAL A 512 -6.19 -12.18 19.03
C VAL A 512 -4.71 -12.36 19.35
N LEU A 513 -3.84 -12.16 18.36
CA LEU A 513 -2.39 -12.25 18.52
C LEU A 513 -1.86 -11.17 19.46
N ASN A 514 -2.31 -9.92 19.34
CA ASN A 514 -1.95 -8.84 20.27
C ASN A 514 -2.50 -9.10 21.67
N GLY A 515 -3.70 -9.66 21.79
CA GLY A 515 -4.29 -10.08 23.06
C GLY A 515 -3.42 -11.12 23.77
N ALA A 516 -3.06 -12.20 23.07
CA ALA A 516 -2.24 -13.29 23.60
C ALA A 516 -0.79 -12.85 23.90
N LEU A 517 -0.12 -12.18 22.95
CA LEU A 517 1.25 -11.68 23.15
C LEU A 517 1.31 -10.62 24.25
N GLY A 518 0.29 -9.77 24.37
CA GLY A 518 0.26 -8.80 25.45
C GLY A 518 0.13 -9.45 26.83
N GLN A 519 -0.47 -10.65 26.96
CA GLN A 519 -0.43 -11.38 28.25
C GLN A 519 0.96 -11.94 28.56
N CYS A 520 1.77 -12.17 27.53
CA CYS A 520 3.12 -12.73 27.62
C CYS A 520 4.15 -11.65 27.96
N ALA A 521 4.09 -10.51 27.25
CA ALA A 521 5.05 -9.44 27.35
C ALA A 521 4.35 -8.07 27.47
N GLY A 522 4.38 -7.49 28.67
CA GLY A 522 3.63 -6.28 29.00
C GLY A 522 3.99 -5.05 28.16
N GLU A 523 5.21 -4.96 27.62
CA GLU A 523 5.63 -3.85 26.76
C GLU A 523 5.03 -3.93 25.33
N ALA A 524 4.72 -5.14 24.85
CA ALA A 524 4.09 -5.36 23.55
C ALA A 524 2.55 -5.27 23.61
N ALA A 525 2.00 -5.05 24.79
CA ALA A 525 0.57 -5.09 25.02
C ALA A 525 -0.16 -3.87 24.42
N THR A 526 -1.25 -4.13 23.72
CA THR A 526 -2.21 -3.14 23.23
C THR A 526 -3.64 -3.57 23.55
N ALA A 527 -4.57 -2.62 23.52
CA ALA A 527 -6.01 -2.93 23.41
C ALA A 527 -6.35 -3.46 21.99
N ALA A 528 -7.62 -3.74 21.72
CA ALA A 528 -8.10 -4.05 20.37
C ALA A 528 -8.19 -2.79 19.49
N GLY A 529 -7.93 -2.95 18.20
CA GLY A 529 -8.34 -1.95 17.21
C GLY A 529 -9.79 -2.17 16.75
N TYR A 530 -10.21 -1.39 15.77
CA TYR A 530 -11.49 -1.57 15.09
C TYR A 530 -11.64 -2.95 14.38
N GLY A 531 -10.55 -3.74 14.28
CA GLY A 531 -10.61 -5.18 14.03
C GLY A 531 -11.25 -5.61 12.71
N SER A 532 -11.17 -4.78 11.66
CA SER A 532 -11.86 -5.00 10.39
C SER A 532 -11.09 -4.43 9.17
N SER A 533 -11.56 -4.72 7.95
CA SER A 533 -11.08 -4.12 6.69
C SER A 533 -12.26 -3.57 5.86
N PRO A 534 -12.86 -2.42 6.26
CA PRO A 534 -14.07 -1.94 5.65
C PRO A 534 -13.90 -1.58 4.17
N LEU A 535 -14.82 -2.05 3.35
CA LEU A 535 -14.87 -1.79 1.92
C LEU A 535 -16.31 -1.55 1.49
N VAL A 536 -16.53 -0.51 0.68
CA VAL A 536 -17.81 -0.20 0.04
C VAL A 536 -17.58 -0.25 -1.47
N THR A 537 -18.48 -0.93 -2.18
CA THR A 537 -18.50 -0.99 -3.64
C THR A 537 -19.87 -0.54 -4.13
N PHE A 538 -19.89 0.29 -5.17
CA PHE A 538 -21.12 0.70 -5.84
C PHE A 538 -21.03 0.34 -7.32
N SER A 539 -22.14 -0.14 -7.87
CA SER A 539 -22.34 -0.34 -9.30
C SER A 539 -23.68 0.23 -9.73
N GLY A 540 -23.68 1.04 -10.78
CA GLY A 540 -24.90 1.64 -11.31
C GLY A 540 -24.73 2.14 -12.73
N ARG A 541 -25.68 2.98 -13.15
CA ARG A 541 -25.60 3.72 -14.41
C ARG A 541 -25.80 5.21 -14.16
N ASP A 542 -24.99 6.04 -14.80
CA ASP A 542 -25.19 7.48 -14.75
C ASP A 542 -26.39 7.93 -15.61
N ALA A 543 -26.66 9.24 -15.61
CA ALA A 543 -27.76 9.82 -16.40
C ALA A 543 -27.60 9.62 -17.92
N GLY A 544 -26.39 9.39 -18.41
CA GLY A 544 -26.08 9.08 -19.81
C GLY A 544 -26.15 7.58 -20.13
N GLY A 545 -26.52 6.75 -19.16
CA GLY A 545 -26.60 5.30 -19.30
C GLY A 545 -25.24 4.59 -19.23
N GLN A 546 -24.14 5.31 -18.97
CA GLN A 546 -22.81 4.71 -18.84
C GLN A 546 -22.68 3.97 -17.52
N ALA A 547 -22.00 2.83 -17.54
CA ALA A 547 -21.73 2.07 -16.33
C ALA A 547 -20.77 2.85 -15.42
N VAL A 548 -21.16 2.99 -14.16
CA VAL A 548 -20.40 3.72 -13.14
C VAL A 548 -20.12 2.79 -11.98
N ARG A 549 -18.86 2.75 -11.55
CA ARG A 549 -18.42 1.93 -10.42
C ARG A 549 -17.41 2.65 -9.58
N PHE A 550 -17.46 2.38 -8.29
CA PHE A 550 -16.39 2.78 -7.38
C PHE A 550 -16.19 1.75 -6.29
N THR A 551 -15.00 1.79 -5.72
CA THR A 551 -14.67 1.08 -4.49
C THR A 551 -14.00 2.06 -3.55
N ASP A 552 -14.47 2.11 -2.30
CA ASP A 552 -13.92 2.97 -1.28
C ASP A 552 -13.58 2.17 -0.02
N ARG A 553 -12.42 2.48 0.56
CA ARG A 553 -11.90 1.81 1.74
C ARG A 553 -11.97 2.76 2.91
N LEU A 554 -12.54 2.27 4.02
CA LEU A 554 -12.63 3.04 5.25
C LEU A 554 -11.70 2.47 6.31
N PHE A 555 -11.48 3.27 7.34
CA PHE A 555 -10.58 2.98 8.46
C PHE A 555 -11.28 3.33 9.77
N GLY A 556 -10.86 2.70 10.88
CA GLY A 556 -11.47 2.91 12.19
C GLY A 556 -10.46 3.29 13.26
N GLY A 557 -10.90 3.15 14.52
CA GLY A 557 -10.09 3.47 15.68
C GLY A 557 -8.94 2.49 15.90
N GLY A 558 -7.72 3.00 16.02
CA GLY A 558 -6.55 2.22 16.41
C GLY A 558 -6.55 1.88 17.90
N PRO A 559 -5.80 0.85 18.31
CA PRO A 559 -5.75 0.42 19.71
C PRO A 559 -5.00 1.43 20.60
N ALA A 560 -5.49 1.64 21.83
CA ALA A 560 -4.71 2.27 22.88
C ALA A 560 -3.56 1.35 23.33
N ARG A 561 -2.48 1.95 23.81
CA ARG A 561 -1.30 1.24 24.33
C ARG A 561 -0.72 1.95 25.52
N SER A 562 0.18 1.28 26.25
CA SER A 562 0.88 1.89 27.37
C SER A 562 1.49 3.25 26.97
N GLY A 563 1.13 4.30 27.71
CA GLY A 563 1.60 5.66 27.52
C GLY A 563 1.08 6.42 26.29
N ARG A 564 0.24 5.83 25.40
CA ARG A 564 -0.26 6.54 24.20
C ARG A 564 -1.70 6.17 23.82
N ASP A 565 -2.46 7.20 23.45
CA ASP A 565 -3.79 7.03 22.85
C ASP A 565 -3.72 6.25 21.52
N GLY A 566 -4.84 5.61 21.18
CA GLY A 566 -5.07 5.02 19.88
C GLY A 566 -5.25 6.10 18.81
N GLN A 567 -4.85 5.78 17.58
CA GLN A 567 -4.96 6.71 16.44
C GLN A 567 -6.40 6.72 15.92
N ASP A 568 -6.98 7.91 15.71
CA ASP A 568 -8.33 8.06 15.16
C ASP A 568 -8.34 7.81 13.65
N GLY A 569 -9.28 6.98 13.16
CA GLY A 569 -9.49 6.75 11.72
C GLY A 569 -8.26 6.25 10.94
N ARG A 570 -7.36 5.50 11.57
CA ARG A 570 -6.12 5.03 10.95
C ARG A 570 -6.29 3.64 10.34
N SER A 571 -5.75 3.44 9.13
CA SER A 571 -5.72 2.11 8.51
C SER A 571 -4.90 1.12 9.33
N LEU A 572 -5.35 -0.14 9.39
CA LEU A 572 -4.55 -1.26 9.88
C LEU A 572 -3.27 -1.48 9.04
N SER A 573 -3.31 -1.20 7.73
CA SER A 573 -2.15 -1.36 6.85
C SER A 573 -1.22 -0.14 6.90
N SER A 574 0.09 -0.40 6.98
CA SER A 574 1.11 0.65 6.83
C SER A 574 1.07 1.24 5.43
N GLY A 575 0.95 2.56 5.29
CA GLY A 575 1.02 3.25 3.99
C GLY A 575 -0.29 3.36 3.21
N ALA A 576 -1.38 2.70 3.63
CA ALA A 576 -2.69 2.89 3.01
C ALA A 576 -3.20 4.34 3.23
N ARG A 577 -3.79 4.92 2.19
CA ARG A 577 -4.30 6.30 2.17
C ARG A 577 -5.75 6.33 1.73
N THR A 578 -6.54 7.23 2.31
CA THR A 578 -7.88 7.56 1.81
C THR A 578 -7.77 8.39 0.54
N ARG A 579 -8.77 8.33 -0.34
CA ARG A 579 -8.88 9.22 -1.49
C ARG A 579 -9.39 10.61 -1.05
N PRO A 580 -8.88 11.72 -1.62
CA PRO A 580 -9.49 13.04 -1.43
C PRO A 580 -10.96 13.03 -1.83
N VAL A 581 -11.81 13.74 -1.07
CA VAL A 581 -13.26 13.75 -1.30
C VAL A 581 -13.59 14.38 -2.65
N GLU A 582 -12.92 15.48 -2.99
CA GLU A 582 -13.16 16.23 -4.23
C GLU A 582 -12.90 15.38 -5.47
N GLN A 583 -11.82 14.59 -5.43
CA GLN A 583 -11.50 13.65 -6.52
C GLN A 583 -12.52 12.52 -6.57
N PHE A 584 -12.89 11.96 -5.41
CA PHE A 584 -13.86 10.86 -5.34
C PHE A 584 -15.25 11.27 -5.87
N GLU A 585 -15.71 12.49 -5.57
CA GLU A 585 -16.95 13.04 -6.11
C GLU A 585 -16.85 13.41 -7.60
N SER A 586 -15.68 13.83 -8.08
CA SER A 586 -15.48 14.15 -9.49
C SER A 586 -15.55 12.89 -10.36
N ASP A 587 -14.98 11.79 -9.88
CA ASP A 587 -14.84 10.54 -10.64
C ASP A 587 -16.12 9.67 -10.61
N HIS A 588 -17.00 9.87 -9.62
CA HIS A 588 -18.10 8.94 -9.34
C HIS A 588 -19.41 9.66 -9.00
N PRO A 589 -20.59 9.11 -9.30
CA PRO A 589 -21.89 9.75 -9.04
C PRO A 589 -22.33 9.60 -7.58
N VAL A 590 -21.51 10.13 -6.67
CA VAL A 590 -21.75 10.13 -5.23
C VAL A 590 -21.29 11.47 -4.64
N THR A 591 -21.99 11.97 -3.64
CA THR A 591 -21.57 13.13 -2.85
C THR A 591 -21.28 12.65 -1.43
N VAL A 592 -20.13 13.02 -0.89
CA VAL A 592 -19.73 12.70 0.47
C VAL A 592 -20.17 13.86 1.36
N GLU A 593 -21.29 13.70 2.05
CA GLU A 593 -21.86 14.78 2.88
C GLU A 593 -21.05 15.02 4.16
N ARG A 594 -20.34 13.99 4.63
CA ARG A 594 -19.63 14.02 5.90
C ARG A 594 -18.53 12.99 5.92
N VAL A 595 -17.38 13.39 6.45
CA VAL A 595 -16.31 12.53 6.96
C VAL A 595 -15.89 13.09 8.31
N ALA A 596 -16.11 12.34 9.39
CA ALA A 596 -15.81 12.82 10.73
C ALA A 596 -15.51 11.68 11.71
N ALA A 597 -14.71 11.99 12.73
CA ALA A 597 -14.60 11.11 13.89
C ALA A 597 -15.96 10.97 14.59
N ILE A 598 -16.26 9.76 15.05
CA ILE A 598 -17.44 9.47 15.85
C ILE A 598 -17.07 9.76 17.31
N ALA A 599 -17.64 10.84 17.86
CA ALA A 599 -17.48 11.17 19.27
C ALA A 599 -17.84 9.96 20.14
N ASP A 600 -17.07 9.72 21.20
CA ASP A 600 -17.27 8.65 22.18
C ASP A 600 -17.14 7.21 21.64
N SER A 601 -16.73 7.03 20.38
CA SER A 601 -16.53 5.69 19.81
C SER A 601 -15.24 5.01 20.30
N GLY A 602 -14.24 5.80 20.69
CA GLY A 602 -13.01 5.30 21.30
C GLY A 602 -13.23 4.87 22.74
N GLY A 603 -12.77 3.66 23.09
CA GLY A 603 -12.89 3.12 24.43
C GLY A 603 -12.19 4.00 25.46
N ALA A 604 -12.88 4.29 26.57
CA ALA A 604 -12.34 5.15 27.62
C ALA A 604 -11.18 4.46 28.35
N GLY A 605 -10.16 5.23 28.71
CA GLY A 605 -9.02 4.73 29.48
C GLY A 605 -8.06 5.85 29.85
N ALA A 606 -7.09 5.57 30.71
CA ALA A 606 -5.96 6.47 30.95
C ALA A 606 -5.33 6.90 29.61
N GLN A 607 -5.26 5.96 28.67
CA GLN A 607 -5.11 6.20 27.25
C GLN A 607 -6.39 5.79 26.52
N ARG A 608 -6.93 6.68 25.70
CA ARG A 608 -8.18 6.49 24.96
C ARG A 608 -7.93 5.64 23.72
N GLY A 609 -8.82 4.70 23.41
CA GLY A 609 -8.80 4.00 22.11
C GLY A 609 -9.18 4.95 20.98
N GLY A 610 -8.66 4.76 19.76
CA GLY A 610 -8.96 5.65 18.64
C GLY A 610 -10.45 5.70 18.31
N CYS A 611 -10.94 6.83 17.81
CA CYS A 611 -12.31 6.98 17.35
C CYS A 611 -12.47 6.33 15.97
N GLY A 612 -13.63 5.71 15.75
CA GLY A 612 -14.11 5.32 14.43
C GLY A 612 -14.47 6.55 13.59
N ILE A 613 -14.72 6.33 12.30
CA ILE A 613 -15.09 7.34 11.34
C ILE A 613 -16.51 7.10 10.85
N GLU A 614 -17.29 8.18 10.76
CA GLU A 614 -18.55 8.23 10.02
C GLU A 614 -18.29 8.85 8.65
N LYS A 615 -18.64 8.12 7.60
CA LYS A 615 -18.69 8.63 6.23
C LYS A 615 -20.09 8.48 5.68
N VAL A 616 -20.65 9.57 5.16
CA VAL A 616 -22.01 9.60 4.61
C VAL A 616 -21.94 9.77 3.10
N TYR A 617 -22.35 8.74 2.37
CA TYR A 617 -22.46 8.74 0.92
C TYR A 617 -23.88 9.08 0.52
N ARG A 618 -24.11 10.14 -0.24
CA ARG A 618 -25.37 10.40 -0.95
C ARG A 618 -25.21 9.97 -2.41
N PHE A 619 -26.00 9.01 -2.85
CA PHE A 619 -25.93 8.53 -4.23
C PHE A 619 -26.58 9.54 -5.19
N ARG A 620 -25.93 9.82 -6.32
CA ARG A 620 -26.46 10.68 -7.40
C ARG A 620 -27.03 9.88 -8.57
N ALA A 621 -26.90 8.56 -8.54
CA ALA A 621 -27.40 7.62 -9.53
C ALA A 621 -28.05 6.42 -8.84
N ALA A 622 -29.02 5.81 -9.51
CA ALA A 622 -29.57 4.54 -9.06
C ALA A 622 -28.59 3.40 -9.32
N GLY A 623 -28.57 2.41 -8.44
CA GLY A 623 -27.69 1.27 -8.56
C GLY A 623 -27.77 0.34 -7.36
N GLU A 624 -26.72 -0.44 -7.19
CA GLU A 624 -26.53 -1.37 -6.10
C GLU A 624 -25.25 -1.03 -5.36
N VAL A 625 -25.32 -1.07 -4.03
CA VAL A 625 -24.17 -0.92 -3.15
C VAL A 625 -23.99 -2.19 -2.33
N SER A 626 -22.74 -2.64 -2.27
CA SER A 626 -22.30 -3.76 -1.44
C SER A 626 -21.24 -3.27 -0.49
N TRP A 627 -21.16 -3.87 0.69
CA TRP A 627 -20.10 -3.56 1.64
C TRP A 627 -19.72 -4.74 2.50
N ARG A 628 -18.55 -4.64 3.10
CA ARG A 628 -18.06 -5.57 4.11
C ARG A 628 -17.36 -4.83 5.22
N ASP A 629 -17.66 -5.23 6.44
CA ASP A 629 -17.03 -4.82 7.69
C ASP A 629 -17.26 -5.91 8.76
N ASP A 630 -16.87 -5.64 9.99
CA ASP A 630 -17.11 -6.48 11.16
C ASP A 630 -17.32 -5.59 12.42
N ARG A 631 -17.38 -6.16 13.62
CA ARG A 631 -17.67 -5.43 14.88
C ARG A 631 -19.04 -4.73 14.90
N ASP A 632 -20.05 -5.23 14.19
CA ASP A 632 -21.42 -4.71 14.31
C ASP A 632 -22.12 -5.23 15.57
N ARG A 633 -21.68 -6.38 16.09
CA ARG A 633 -22.15 -6.99 17.35
C ARG A 633 -21.05 -7.01 18.39
N SER A 634 -19.86 -7.50 18.05
CA SER A 634 -18.72 -7.50 18.97
C SER A 634 -18.12 -6.11 19.13
N ARG A 635 -17.42 -5.90 20.25
CA ARG A 635 -16.78 -4.62 20.58
C ARG A 635 -15.27 -4.79 20.69
N PRO A 636 -14.47 -3.84 20.16
CA PRO A 636 -13.04 -3.77 20.43
C PRO A 636 -12.77 -3.75 21.93
N TRP A 637 -12.17 -4.81 22.47
CA TRP A 637 -11.92 -4.94 23.90
C TRP A 637 -10.88 -3.91 24.39
N GLY A 638 -11.09 -3.39 25.60
CA GLY A 638 -10.13 -2.55 26.31
C GLY A 638 -9.16 -3.40 27.14
N ARG A 639 -8.18 -2.74 27.77
CA ARG A 639 -7.09 -3.42 28.47
C ARG A 639 -6.69 -2.74 29.78
N ASP A 640 -6.31 -3.53 30.77
CA ASP A 640 -5.79 -3.09 32.07
C ASP A 640 -6.68 -2.03 32.74
N GLY A 641 -8.00 -2.24 32.71
CA GLY A 641 -9.01 -1.32 33.23
C GLY A 641 -9.59 -0.34 32.21
N GLY A 642 -9.08 -0.35 30.97
CA GLY A 642 -9.66 0.38 29.85
C GLY A 642 -10.96 -0.25 29.36
N GLU A 643 -11.89 0.60 28.92
CA GLU A 643 -13.20 0.23 28.42
C GLU A 643 -13.15 -0.15 26.93
N ALA A 644 -14.14 -0.94 26.49
CA ALA A 644 -14.28 -1.34 25.10
C ALA A 644 -14.67 -0.15 24.19
N GLY A 645 -14.22 -0.18 22.94
CA GLY A 645 -14.65 0.74 21.91
C GLY A 645 -16.09 0.47 21.44
N ALA A 646 -16.68 1.45 20.74
CA ALA A 646 -18.00 1.30 20.14
C ALA A 646 -17.97 0.38 18.91
N SER A 647 -19.09 -0.32 18.69
CA SER A 647 -19.36 -1.15 17.52
C SER A 647 -19.52 -0.31 16.24
N SER A 648 -19.38 -0.98 15.10
CA SER A 648 -19.60 -0.42 13.77
C SER A 648 -21.10 -0.46 13.40
N ALA A 649 -21.52 0.33 12.40
CA ALA A 649 -22.90 0.36 11.91
C ALA A 649 -22.99 0.78 10.44
N ARG A 650 -24.01 0.26 9.73
CA ARG A 650 -24.39 0.71 8.38
C ARG A 650 -25.88 0.98 8.34
N ILE A 651 -26.23 2.21 7.98
CA ILE A 651 -27.61 2.65 7.90
C ILE A 651 -27.84 3.18 6.49
N VAL A 652 -28.79 2.58 5.77
CA VAL A 652 -29.32 3.13 4.52
C VAL A 652 -30.49 4.03 4.88
N VAL A 653 -30.44 5.29 4.45
CA VAL A 653 -31.49 6.28 4.65
C VAL A 653 -32.10 6.62 3.30
N ARG A 654 -33.39 6.31 3.14
CA ARG A 654 -34.14 6.56 1.91
C ARG A 654 -34.56 8.03 1.82
N THR A 655 -34.93 8.46 0.62
CA THR A 655 -35.44 9.84 0.39
C THR A 655 -36.73 10.16 1.15
N ASP A 656 -37.53 9.15 1.49
CA ASP A 656 -38.74 9.31 2.32
C ASP A 656 -38.43 9.36 3.83
N GLY A 657 -37.15 9.22 4.21
CA GLY A 657 -36.68 9.22 5.60
C GLY A 657 -36.66 7.86 6.28
N SER A 658 -37.14 6.79 5.63
CA SER A 658 -37.05 5.43 6.16
C SER A 658 -35.59 4.97 6.28
N ARG A 659 -35.35 4.07 7.24
CA ARG A 659 -34.01 3.60 7.61
C ARG A 659 -33.95 2.09 7.62
N GLU A 660 -32.89 1.55 7.02
CA GLU A 660 -32.59 0.12 6.96
C GLU A 660 -31.17 -0.13 7.49
N GLU A 661 -30.98 -1.22 8.23
CA GLU A 661 -29.66 -1.65 8.73
C GLU A 661 -29.36 -3.10 8.28
N PRO A 662 -28.87 -3.31 7.04
CA PRO A 662 -28.66 -4.65 6.49
C PRO A 662 -27.52 -5.46 7.13
N GLY A 663 -26.86 -4.94 8.17
CA GLY A 663 -25.73 -5.58 8.87
C GLY A 663 -24.34 -5.18 8.35
N SER A 664 -23.30 -5.78 8.93
CA SER A 664 -21.89 -5.50 8.60
C SER A 664 -21.44 -5.98 7.22
N LYS A 665 -22.10 -6.97 6.62
CA LYS A 665 -21.78 -7.51 5.30
C LYS A 665 -23.07 -7.62 4.48
N ALA A 666 -23.14 -6.90 3.38
CA ALA A 666 -24.33 -6.87 2.52
C ALA A 666 -23.94 -6.79 1.05
N ASP A 667 -24.69 -7.49 0.20
CA ASP A 667 -24.54 -7.47 -1.25
C ASP A 667 -25.78 -6.90 -1.92
N GLY A 668 -25.59 -6.11 -2.98
CA GLY A 668 -26.66 -5.76 -3.90
C GLY A 668 -27.76 -4.88 -3.29
N VAL A 669 -27.45 -4.10 -2.26
CA VAL A 669 -28.44 -3.23 -1.62
C VAL A 669 -28.81 -2.14 -2.62
N LYS A 670 -30.06 -2.20 -3.11
CA LYS A 670 -30.57 -1.26 -4.09
C LYS A 670 -30.64 0.14 -3.49
N VAL A 671 -30.16 1.13 -4.23
CA VAL A 671 -30.20 2.55 -3.87
C VAL A 671 -30.72 3.38 -5.03
N ALA A 672 -31.53 4.38 -4.72
CA ALA A 672 -31.96 5.40 -5.67
C ALA A 672 -31.08 6.65 -5.57
N ALA A 673 -31.16 7.52 -6.59
CA ALA A 673 -30.57 8.84 -6.47
C ALA A 673 -31.23 9.61 -5.31
N GLY A 674 -30.40 10.17 -4.42
CA GLY A 674 -30.83 10.86 -3.20
C GLY A 674 -30.77 10.00 -1.94
N ASP A 675 -30.76 8.67 -2.05
CA ASP A 675 -30.55 7.78 -0.91
C ASP A 675 -29.15 7.99 -0.31
N ARG A 676 -29.02 7.66 0.99
CA ARG A 676 -27.75 7.79 1.72
C ARG A 676 -27.31 6.48 2.34
N LEU A 677 -26.01 6.21 2.29
CA LEU A 677 -25.36 5.22 3.14
C LEU A 677 -24.56 5.95 4.23
N VAL A 678 -24.99 5.80 5.48
CA VAL A 678 -24.23 6.23 6.67
C VAL A 678 -23.37 5.05 7.11
N PHE A 679 -22.07 5.17 6.92
CA PHE A 679 -21.11 4.11 7.23
C PHE A 679 -20.27 4.52 8.44
N ARG A 680 -20.46 3.81 9.56
CA ARG A 680 -19.74 4.03 10.82
C ARG A 680 -18.82 2.86 11.10
N THR A 681 -17.52 3.12 11.19
CA THR A 681 -16.55 2.09 11.60
C THR A 681 -16.48 1.99 13.12
N ALA A 682 -16.04 0.84 13.64
CA ALA A 682 -15.76 0.68 15.06
C ALA A 682 -14.63 1.61 15.54
N GLY A 683 -14.64 1.90 16.84
CA GLY A 683 -13.51 2.55 17.54
C GLY A 683 -12.40 1.55 17.89
N GLY A 684 -11.46 1.97 18.74
CA GLY A 684 -10.49 1.08 19.39
C GLY A 684 -10.77 0.97 20.88
N GLY A 685 -10.26 -0.07 21.53
CA GLY A 685 -10.34 -0.24 22.99
C GLY A 685 -9.41 0.73 23.73
N GLY A 686 -9.81 1.12 24.94
CA GLY A 686 -9.03 1.95 25.85
C GLY A 686 -7.97 1.16 26.63
N TRP A 687 -7.04 1.88 27.24
CA TRP A 687 -5.99 1.32 28.09
C TRP A 687 -5.96 2.01 29.45
N GLY A 688 -5.88 1.24 30.54
CA GLY A 688 -5.79 1.78 31.89
C GLY A 688 -7.12 2.32 32.40
N ASN A 689 -7.22 2.55 33.70
CA ASN A 689 -8.42 3.12 34.32
C ASN A 689 -8.72 4.54 33.76
N PRO A 690 -9.92 4.80 33.21
CA PRO A 690 -10.33 6.12 32.72
C PRO A 690 -10.13 7.27 33.70
N LEU A 691 -10.29 7.03 35.01
CA LEU A 691 -10.18 8.07 36.03
C LEU A 691 -8.73 8.58 36.21
N ASP A 692 -7.74 7.82 35.71
CA ASP A 692 -6.33 8.18 35.79
C ASP A 692 -5.90 9.10 34.62
N ARG A 693 -6.78 9.34 33.64
CA ARG A 693 -6.49 10.27 32.53
C ARG A 693 -6.40 11.70 33.05
N ALA A 694 -5.38 12.45 32.68
CA ALA A 694 -5.25 13.86 33.06
C ALA A 694 -6.48 14.69 32.58
N PRO A 695 -7.13 15.50 33.45
CA PRO A 695 -8.32 16.28 33.09
C PRO A 695 -8.12 17.18 31.86
N GLU A 696 -6.94 17.75 31.68
CA GLU A 696 -6.59 18.64 30.57
C GLU A 696 -6.57 17.88 29.23
N ARG A 697 -6.22 16.58 29.26
CA ARG A 697 -6.31 15.71 28.08
C ARG A 697 -7.76 15.42 27.72
N VAL A 698 -8.62 15.21 28.71
CA VAL A 698 -10.06 15.03 28.48
C VAL A 698 -10.69 16.32 27.94
N GLN A 699 -10.34 17.47 28.50
CA GLN A 699 -10.75 18.77 27.98
C GLN A 699 -10.33 18.96 26.52
N LYS A 700 -9.09 18.60 26.17
CA LYS A 700 -8.61 18.63 24.78
C LYS A 700 -9.46 17.71 23.89
N ASP A 701 -9.75 16.49 24.33
CA ASP A 701 -10.59 15.55 23.57
C ASP A 701 -12.01 16.10 23.36
N VAL A 702 -12.58 16.81 24.35
CA VAL A 702 -13.87 17.50 24.24
C VAL A 702 -13.81 18.64 23.24
N ARG A 703 -12.77 19.48 23.30
CA ARG A 703 -12.57 20.57 22.33
C ARG A 703 -12.39 20.06 20.90
N SER A 704 -11.78 18.89 20.74
CA SER A 704 -11.60 18.22 19.45
C SER A 704 -12.83 17.43 18.99
N GLY A 705 -13.90 17.36 19.79
CA GLY A 705 -15.12 16.59 19.46
C GLY A 705 -14.93 15.07 19.44
N LEU A 706 -13.85 14.57 20.05
CA LEU A 706 -13.55 13.14 20.16
C LEU A 706 -14.28 12.51 21.36
N VAL A 707 -14.48 13.31 22.41
CA VAL A 707 -15.21 12.95 23.63
C VAL A 707 -16.33 13.97 23.85
N SER A 708 -17.54 13.55 24.17
CA SER A 708 -18.62 14.46 24.54
C SER A 708 -18.48 14.93 25.99
N THR A 709 -19.13 16.04 26.34
CA THR A 709 -19.17 16.52 27.73
C THR A 709 -19.82 15.51 28.68
N VAL A 710 -20.77 14.71 28.18
CA VAL A 710 -21.41 13.62 28.93
C VAL A 710 -20.40 12.52 29.22
N THR A 711 -19.66 12.06 28.21
CA THR A 711 -18.64 11.02 28.38
C THR A 711 -17.47 11.49 29.23
N ALA A 712 -17.05 12.75 29.10
CA ALA A 712 -16.05 13.37 29.97
C ALA A 712 -16.45 13.22 31.46
N ARG A 713 -17.69 13.54 31.79
CA ARG A 713 -18.23 13.42 33.15
C ARG A 713 -18.39 11.95 33.57
N ASP A 714 -19.11 11.17 32.78
CA ASP A 714 -19.62 9.85 33.19
C ASP A 714 -18.54 8.75 33.15
N ARG A 715 -17.51 8.90 32.29
CA ARG A 715 -16.46 7.88 32.12
C ARG A 715 -15.12 8.31 32.71
N TYR A 716 -14.73 9.57 32.53
CA TYR A 716 -13.44 10.09 33.02
C TYR A 716 -13.54 10.83 34.36
N GLY A 717 -14.76 11.10 34.82
CA GLY A 717 -15.01 11.91 36.01
C GLY A 717 -14.63 13.38 35.84
N VAL A 718 -14.48 13.87 34.61
CA VAL A 718 -14.04 15.24 34.33
C VAL A 718 -15.24 16.10 33.98
N VAL A 719 -15.48 17.12 34.79
CA VAL A 719 -16.54 18.10 34.56
C VAL A 719 -15.95 19.28 33.81
N VAL A 720 -16.55 19.60 32.67
CA VAL A 720 -16.15 20.75 31.86
C VAL A 720 -17.27 21.77 31.81
N ALA A 721 -16.93 23.04 32.00
CA ALA A 721 -17.85 24.18 31.94
C ALA A 721 -17.67 24.93 30.60
N GLY A 722 -18.73 25.62 30.16
CA GLY A 722 -18.72 26.41 28.93
C GLY A 722 -19.10 25.61 27.67
N SER A 723 -18.92 26.22 26.49
CA SER A 723 -19.19 25.57 25.21
C SER A 723 -18.07 24.58 24.85
N PRO A 724 -18.33 23.51 24.08
CA PRO A 724 -17.29 22.53 23.71
C PRO A 724 -16.04 23.15 23.08
N ALA A 725 -16.16 24.23 22.30
CA ALA A 725 -15.03 24.89 21.64
C ALA A 725 -14.12 25.68 22.62
N ALA A 726 -14.69 26.16 23.73
CA ALA A 726 -14.04 27.02 24.71
C ALA A 726 -14.28 26.51 26.14
N CYS A 727 -14.28 25.18 26.33
CA CYS A 727 -14.57 24.60 27.63
C CYS A 727 -13.36 24.69 28.57
N THR A 728 -13.61 24.80 29.87
CA THR A 728 -12.60 24.75 30.94
C THR A 728 -12.92 23.61 31.91
N VAL A 729 -11.89 23.00 32.49
CA VAL A 729 -12.08 21.98 33.55
C VAL A 729 -12.57 22.67 34.81
N ASP A 730 -13.63 22.15 35.42
CA ASP A 730 -14.03 22.47 36.79
C ASP A 730 -13.31 21.50 37.72
N GLU A 731 -12.25 21.97 38.38
CA GLU A 731 -11.38 21.12 39.22
C GLU A 731 -12.12 20.53 40.41
N ALA A 732 -12.94 21.33 41.11
CA ALA A 732 -13.69 20.89 42.27
C ALA A 732 -14.74 19.84 41.89
N ALA A 733 -15.54 20.13 40.85
CA ALA A 733 -16.56 19.18 40.39
C ALA A 733 -15.93 17.90 39.78
N THR A 734 -14.74 18.01 39.18
CA THR A 734 -13.97 16.85 38.69
C THR A 734 -13.48 15.96 39.83
N GLN A 735 -12.97 16.56 40.92
CA GLN A 735 -12.56 15.80 42.10
C GLN A 735 -13.75 15.04 42.71
N ASP A 736 -14.86 15.74 42.97
CA ASP A 736 -16.08 15.15 43.53
C ASP A 736 -16.63 14.02 42.65
N MET A 737 -16.62 14.22 41.33
CA MET A 737 -17.10 13.23 40.38
C MET A 737 -16.19 11.99 40.35
N ARG A 738 -14.86 12.15 40.37
CA ARG A 738 -13.92 11.03 40.44
C ARG A 738 -14.04 10.24 41.73
N GLU A 739 -14.24 10.90 42.87
CA GLU A 739 -14.49 10.23 44.15
C GLU A 739 -15.81 9.44 44.12
N THR A 740 -16.83 9.99 43.46
CA THR A 740 -18.13 9.33 43.30
C THR A 740 -18.01 8.09 42.40
N LEU A 741 -17.39 8.22 41.23
CA LEU A 741 -17.17 7.11 40.30
C LEU A 741 -16.23 6.05 40.89
N GLY A 742 -15.19 6.47 41.62
CA GLY A 742 -14.26 5.58 42.32
C GLY A 742 -14.97 4.71 43.36
N ARG A 743 -15.85 5.31 44.18
CA ARG A 743 -16.69 4.57 45.14
C ARG A 743 -17.65 3.59 44.46
N SER A 744 -18.31 4.02 43.39
CA SER A 744 -19.22 3.17 42.60
C SER A 744 -18.50 1.94 42.01
N ARG A 745 -17.29 2.14 41.47
CA ARG A 745 -16.44 1.07 40.93
C ARG A 745 -15.91 0.13 42.02
N ALA A 746 -15.61 0.63 43.22
CA ALA A 746 -15.19 -0.20 44.35
C ALA A 746 -16.33 -1.06 44.93
N MET A 747 -17.58 -0.56 44.90
CA MET A 747 -18.76 -1.29 45.36
C MET A 747 -19.31 -2.32 44.36
N SER A 748 -18.86 -2.25 43.10
CA SER A 748 -19.10 -3.29 42.09
C SER A 748 -17.78 -4.05 41.85
N PRO A 749 -17.36 -4.99 42.72
CA PRO A 749 -16.22 -5.84 42.40
C PRO A 749 -16.53 -6.57 41.10
N GLY A 750 -15.72 -6.28 40.08
CA GLY A 750 -15.99 -6.66 38.71
C GLY A 750 -16.31 -8.15 38.56
N ARG A 751 -17.40 -8.45 37.86
CA ARG A 751 -17.41 -9.64 37.01
C ARG A 751 -16.23 -9.47 36.04
N SER A 752 -15.17 -10.23 36.25
CA SER A 752 -14.18 -10.47 35.20
C SER A 752 -14.93 -10.83 33.91
N PRO A 753 -14.62 -10.21 32.75
CA PRO A 753 -15.03 -10.78 31.47
C PRO A 753 -14.10 -11.98 31.21
N GLY A 754 -14.34 -13.07 31.94
CA GLY A 754 -13.66 -14.34 31.79
C GLY A 754 -14.71 -15.44 31.92
N GLY A 755 -15.02 -16.07 30.78
CA GLY A 755 -15.89 -17.25 30.70
C GLY A 755 -17.38 -16.94 30.72
N GLY A 756 -17.97 -16.68 29.55
CA GLY A 756 -19.42 -16.55 29.44
C GLY A 756 -19.91 -16.22 28.04
N ALA A 757 -20.00 -17.29 27.22
CA ALA A 757 -20.57 -17.42 25.86
C ALA A 757 -19.72 -16.92 24.68
#